data_AF-A0AAD0PUD1-F1
#
_entry.id   AF-A0AAD0PUD1-F1
#
_cell.length_a   1.000
_cell.length_b   1.000
_cell.length_c   1.000
_cell.angle_alpha   90.00
_cell.angle_beta   90.00
_cell.angle_gamma   90.00
#
_symmetry.space_group_name_H-M   'P 1'
#
loop_
_entity.id
_entity.type
_entity.pdbx_description
1 polymer ?
#
loop_
_entity_poly.entity_id
_entity_poly.type
_entity_poly.pdbx_seq_one_letter_code
_entity_poly.pdbx_strand_id
1 'polypeptide(L)'
;MPDLLDHYPLSEGTYHEMLDADGAVRPHWRRLYEHMQRSTSAQLIQRQALLTRQIQENGVTYNVYADPKGADRPWELDLLPHIIAADEWQHVAAGIAQRARLLNAVLADLYGPQTLIANGLLPAELVFGHNNFLWPCQGVKPPEGTFLHMYAVDLARTPDGRWWVTADRTQAPSGAGYALENRQSVARALPETYRDLQVRHLSGFFDALQQTLARQAPTSSEAPLVVLLTPGRFNESYFEHLYLARQLGYPLVEGGDLTVRDATVYLKTLSGLRRVHAIMRRLDDDFCDPLELRTDSALGVPGLLEAVRQGNVLVANALGSGVLESPGLLGFLPKISQYLFGEDLILPSVATWWCGEPPVLAQALEKLPDLLIKPAFPSQHFAPVFGRDLNEEQRNALALRMQSRPYAYVAQELAQLSHAPVLQADGTGLQPRAIGMRVYAVASLDGYRVLPGGLTRVAAEADADVVSMQRGGASKDTWVLGERSHLGEPWKGQRTLGVYDLIRRDPYLPSRVVENLFWFGRYCERCDDSARLLRIMLTRYVDDDDPLALQAAVALAESLGMLPEAEEGEELKDRLLVALLGDEWPFSLRANLQRLQWAASQVRGKLSRENWQALVELQREASSLETEEPDFGELLDFLNRLVMSLAALSGFALDDMTRDEGWSFLMIGRRIERLKFLSTSLAAFLRGSAVSEKAGLEWLLELGNSSITYRSRYMAVPHLIPVLDLLLLDEQNPHAVLFQLKLVQRSLRRLNDEFDAPRDSSLAVLAQRLAAFDLGSLENPLFGQSSIDAVLDGLADLLQSIGDSSGQASDRLALRHFAHVDDVSQRTVSV
;
A
#
# COMPACT_ATOMS: atom_id res chain seq x y z
N MET A 1 -38.60 23.35 2.45
CA MET A 1 -37.76 22.25 2.93
C MET A 1 -37.45 22.53 4.39
N PRO A 2 -37.36 21.52 5.26
CA PRO A 2 -36.88 21.73 6.63
C PRO A 2 -35.50 22.41 6.61
N ASP A 3 -35.22 23.24 7.61
CA ASP A 3 -33.90 23.84 7.77
C ASP A 3 -32.90 22.74 8.14
N LEU A 4 -31.73 22.73 7.51
CA LEU A 4 -30.67 21.77 7.86
C LEU A 4 -30.23 21.92 9.33
N LEU A 5 -30.56 23.04 9.97
CA LEU A 5 -30.29 23.35 11.38
C LEU A 5 -31.44 23.04 12.34
N ASP A 6 -32.64 22.64 11.87
CA ASP A 6 -33.85 22.49 12.71
C ASP A 6 -33.63 21.57 13.94
N HIS A 7 -32.68 20.62 13.84
CA HIS A 7 -32.33 19.68 14.90
C HIS A 7 -30.83 19.70 15.26
N TYR A 8 -30.14 20.84 15.06
CA TYR A 8 -28.72 20.96 15.40
C TYR A 8 -28.53 21.37 16.87
N PRO A 9 -28.12 20.47 17.79
CA PRO A 9 -27.99 20.83 19.19
C PRO A 9 -26.79 21.76 19.44
N LEU A 10 -27.02 22.84 20.19
CA LEU A 10 -25.98 23.70 20.74
C LEU A 10 -25.69 23.27 22.18
N SER A 11 -24.56 22.60 22.40
CA SER A 11 -24.07 22.29 23.74
C SER A 11 -23.45 23.52 24.41
N GLU A 12 -23.92 23.84 25.62
CA GLU A 12 -23.31 24.89 26.45
C GLU A 12 -21.86 24.54 26.80
N GLY A 13 -20.99 25.55 26.80
CA GLY A 13 -19.57 25.38 27.12
C GLY A 13 -18.74 24.70 26.04
N THR A 14 -19.28 24.47 24.83
CA THR A 14 -18.52 23.94 23.67
C THR A 14 -18.38 24.99 22.58
N TYR A 15 -17.22 25.06 21.93
CA TYR A 15 -17.07 25.90 20.73
C TYR A 15 -17.68 25.20 19.51
N HIS A 16 -18.63 25.85 18.84
CA HIS A 16 -19.20 25.38 17.56
C HIS A 16 -18.53 26.10 16.38
N GLU A 17 -18.04 25.33 15.42
CA GLU A 17 -17.29 25.86 14.26
C GLU A 17 -18.20 26.63 13.29
N MET A 18 -19.44 26.19 13.11
CA MET A 18 -20.38 26.80 12.15
C MET A 18 -21.26 27.89 12.79
N LEU A 19 -21.66 27.71 14.04
CA LEU A 19 -22.58 28.58 14.77
C LEU A 19 -21.83 29.40 15.83
N ASP A 20 -22.22 30.65 16.03
CA ASP A 20 -21.77 31.45 17.16
C ASP A 20 -22.59 31.14 18.44
N ALA A 21 -22.27 31.83 19.54
CA ALA A 21 -22.92 31.62 20.83
C ALA A 21 -24.41 31.99 20.83
N ASP A 22 -24.84 32.84 19.89
CA ASP A 22 -26.25 33.24 19.71
C ASP A 22 -27.00 32.31 18.75
N GLY A 23 -26.32 31.27 18.23
CA GLY A 23 -26.87 30.30 17.27
C GLY A 23 -26.90 30.81 15.83
N ALA A 24 -26.28 31.95 15.52
CA ALA A 24 -26.19 32.46 14.16
C ALA A 24 -25.01 31.85 13.39
N VAL A 25 -25.18 31.67 12.07
CA VAL A 25 -24.13 31.12 11.21
C VAL A 25 -22.99 32.13 11.08
N ARG A 26 -21.77 31.68 11.44
CA ARG A 26 -20.56 32.51 11.38
C ARG A 26 -20.29 33.02 9.96
N PRO A 27 -19.73 34.24 9.79
CA PRO A 27 -19.58 34.86 8.47
C PRO A 27 -18.85 34.01 7.42
N HIS A 28 -17.79 33.29 7.82
CA HIS A 28 -17.00 32.47 6.91
C HIS A 28 -17.71 31.15 6.50
N TRP A 29 -18.71 30.70 7.26
CA TRP A 29 -19.55 29.53 6.93
C TRP A 29 -20.77 29.87 6.09
N ARG A 30 -21.25 31.13 6.15
CA ARG A 30 -22.53 31.56 5.57
C ARG A 30 -22.73 31.13 4.12
N ARG A 31 -21.72 31.30 3.25
CA ARG A 31 -21.84 30.94 1.83
C ARG A 31 -22.00 29.44 1.59
N LEU A 32 -21.25 28.61 2.33
CA LEU A 32 -21.39 27.15 2.25
C LEU A 32 -22.78 26.76 2.75
N TYR A 33 -23.21 27.29 3.90
CA TYR A 33 -24.54 27.02 4.47
C TYR A 33 -25.66 27.39 3.48
N GLU A 34 -25.62 28.57 2.87
CA GLU A 34 -26.61 28.97 1.86
C GLU A 34 -26.63 28.05 0.62
N HIS A 35 -25.47 27.56 0.16
CA HIS A 35 -25.42 26.61 -0.94
C HIS A 35 -26.03 25.26 -0.55
N MET A 36 -25.75 24.79 0.66
CA MET A 36 -26.32 23.56 1.21
C MET A 36 -27.84 23.66 1.37
N GLN A 37 -28.33 24.79 1.90
CA GLN A 37 -29.75 25.05 2.10
C GLN A 37 -30.56 25.12 0.79
N ARG A 38 -29.90 25.45 -0.34
CA ARG A 38 -30.52 25.43 -1.68
C ARG A 38 -30.58 24.02 -2.30
N SER A 39 -29.82 23.06 -1.77
CA SER A 39 -29.74 21.69 -2.29
C SER A 39 -30.85 20.82 -1.69
N THR A 40 -31.42 19.90 -2.46
CA THR A 40 -32.37 18.91 -1.94
C THR A 40 -31.62 17.78 -1.20
N SER A 41 -32.27 17.11 -0.24
CA SER A 41 -31.68 15.94 0.43
C SER A 41 -31.20 14.87 -0.55
N ALA A 42 -31.96 14.62 -1.62
CA ALA A 42 -31.56 13.68 -2.68
C ALA A 42 -30.25 14.09 -3.39
N GLN A 43 -30.05 15.40 -3.65
CA GLN A 43 -28.80 15.90 -4.23
C GLN A 43 -27.62 15.73 -3.26
N LEU A 44 -27.84 15.93 -1.96
CA LEU A 44 -26.79 15.75 -0.94
C LEU A 44 -26.39 14.29 -0.80
N ILE A 45 -27.36 13.37 -0.75
CA ILE A 45 -27.11 11.92 -0.75
C ILE A 45 -26.35 11.52 -2.02
N GLN A 46 -26.75 12.03 -3.18
CA GLN A 46 -26.06 11.73 -4.44
C GLN A 46 -24.60 12.22 -4.44
N ARG A 47 -24.33 13.42 -3.90
CA ARG A 47 -22.97 13.96 -3.75
C ARG A 47 -22.13 13.14 -2.76
N GLN A 48 -22.70 12.74 -1.63
CA GLN A 48 -22.03 11.86 -0.67
C GLN A 48 -21.74 10.49 -1.28
N ALA A 49 -22.68 9.90 -2.02
CA ALA A 49 -22.48 8.63 -2.71
C ALA A 49 -21.39 8.73 -3.79
N LEU A 50 -21.33 9.84 -4.52
CA LEU A 50 -20.26 10.12 -5.48
C LEU A 50 -18.89 10.21 -4.79
N LEU A 51 -18.83 10.86 -3.63
CA LEU A 51 -17.61 10.97 -2.83
C LEU A 51 -17.13 9.60 -2.31
N THR A 52 -18.04 8.82 -1.73
CA THR A 52 -17.77 7.45 -1.25
C THR A 52 -17.29 6.56 -2.40
N ARG A 53 -17.94 6.65 -3.56
CA ARG A 53 -17.53 5.92 -4.76
C ARG A 53 -16.14 6.34 -5.23
N GLN A 54 -15.82 7.63 -5.28
CA GLN A 54 -14.48 8.10 -5.65
C GLN A 54 -13.40 7.58 -4.71
N ILE A 55 -13.65 7.59 -3.41
CA ILE A 55 -12.73 7.04 -2.40
C ILE A 55 -12.49 5.55 -2.62
N GLN A 56 -13.56 4.78 -2.87
CA GLN A 56 -13.45 3.35 -3.15
C GLN A 56 -12.72 3.08 -4.48
N GLU A 57 -12.99 3.88 -5.51
CA GLU A 57 -12.39 3.74 -6.84
C GLU A 57 -10.91 4.12 -6.86
N ASN A 58 -10.51 5.16 -6.12
CA ASN A 58 -9.10 5.48 -5.89
C ASN A 58 -8.46 4.50 -4.87
N GLY A 59 -9.30 3.74 -4.19
CA GLY A 59 -9.01 2.77 -3.14
C GLY A 59 -8.23 3.39 -1.99
N VAL A 60 -8.72 4.52 -1.50
CA VAL A 60 -8.24 5.17 -0.28
C VAL A 60 -8.62 4.28 0.91
N THR A 61 -7.61 3.64 1.50
CA THR A 61 -7.78 2.73 2.64
C THR A 61 -6.97 3.21 3.84
N TYR A 62 -7.37 2.75 5.02
CA TYR A 62 -6.58 2.88 6.24
C TYR A 62 -6.59 1.52 6.95
N ASN A 63 -5.43 0.89 7.08
CA ASN A 63 -5.36 -0.48 7.60
C ASN A 63 -5.35 -0.42 9.14
N VAL A 64 -6.44 -0.85 9.77
CA VAL A 64 -6.53 -0.88 11.24
C VAL A 64 -5.93 -2.19 11.73
N TYR A 65 -4.79 -2.13 12.43
CA TYR A 65 -4.08 -3.30 12.99
C TYR A 65 -4.93 -4.18 13.93
N ALA A 66 -6.09 -3.71 14.39
CA ALA A 66 -6.94 -4.39 15.37
C ALA A 66 -8.08 -5.25 14.77
N ASP A 67 -8.20 -5.36 13.44
CA ASP A 67 -9.17 -6.29 12.83
C ASP A 67 -8.51 -7.67 12.63
N PRO A 68 -8.97 -8.74 13.34
CA PRO A 68 -8.42 -10.09 13.21
C PRO A 68 -8.56 -10.68 11.79
N LYS A 69 -9.38 -10.09 10.91
CA LYS A 69 -9.50 -10.50 9.49
C LYS A 69 -8.57 -9.72 8.54
N GLY A 70 -7.81 -8.73 9.03
CA GLY A 70 -6.87 -7.94 8.21
C GLY A 70 -7.54 -7.17 7.06
N ALA A 71 -8.84 -6.89 7.16
CA ALA A 71 -9.60 -6.27 6.08
C ALA A 71 -9.33 -4.74 6.03
N ASP A 72 -9.01 -4.24 4.83
CA ASP A 72 -8.90 -2.81 4.55
C ASP A 72 -10.23 -2.11 4.85
N ARG A 73 -10.29 -1.24 5.87
CA ARG A 73 -11.48 -0.39 6.08
C ARG A 73 -11.46 0.77 5.08
N PRO A 74 -12.55 1.00 4.32
CA PRO A 74 -12.66 2.16 3.45
C PRO A 74 -12.52 3.46 4.24
N TRP A 75 -11.80 4.42 3.69
CA TRP A 75 -11.68 5.75 4.29
C TRP A 75 -13.03 6.49 4.26
N GLU A 76 -13.50 6.96 5.42
CA GLU A 76 -14.74 7.73 5.52
C GLU A 76 -14.44 9.23 5.42
N LEU A 77 -15.07 9.90 4.46
CA LEU A 77 -14.94 11.34 4.23
C LEU A 77 -16.32 11.97 4.24
N ASP A 78 -16.49 12.97 5.09
CA ASP A 78 -17.70 13.78 5.14
C ASP A 78 -17.68 14.85 4.03
N LEU A 79 -18.85 15.07 3.43
CA LEU A 79 -19.02 16.05 2.35
C LEU A 79 -18.74 17.50 2.80
N LEU A 80 -19.01 17.86 4.05
CA LEU A 80 -18.83 19.22 4.56
C LEU A 80 -17.38 19.45 5.02
N PRO A 81 -16.64 20.36 4.38
CA PRO A 81 -15.30 20.73 4.81
C PRO A 81 -15.35 21.53 6.12
N HIS A 82 -14.28 21.48 6.90
CA HIS A 82 -14.04 22.38 8.02
C HIS A 82 -13.43 23.69 7.50
N ILE A 83 -14.15 24.82 7.63
CA ILE A 83 -13.72 26.12 7.09
C ILE A 83 -13.01 26.94 8.16
N ILE A 84 -11.85 27.52 7.80
CA ILE A 84 -11.06 28.43 8.64
C ILE A 84 -10.86 29.76 7.90
N ALA A 85 -11.07 30.87 8.61
CA ALA A 85 -10.86 32.21 8.08
C ALA A 85 -9.37 32.52 7.83
N ALA A 86 -9.10 33.45 6.91
CA ALA A 86 -7.73 33.74 6.44
C ALA A 86 -6.82 34.34 7.52
N ASP A 87 -7.38 35.27 8.31
CA ASP A 87 -6.73 35.96 9.42
C ASP A 87 -6.42 35.00 10.59
N GLU A 88 -7.39 34.17 10.94
CA GLU A 88 -7.22 33.12 11.93
C GLU A 88 -6.12 32.13 11.51
N TRP A 89 -6.16 31.69 10.26
CA TRP A 89 -5.15 30.79 9.71
C TRP A 89 -3.75 31.41 9.70
N GLN A 90 -3.62 32.71 9.43
CA GLN A 90 -2.32 33.38 9.42
C GLN A 90 -1.64 33.30 10.79
N HIS A 91 -2.40 33.46 11.88
CA HIS A 91 -1.90 33.31 13.24
C HIS A 91 -1.49 31.86 13.54
N VAL A 92 -2.35 30.89 13.20
CA VAL A 92 -2.06 29.46 13.37
C VAL A 92 -0.79 29.07 12.58
N ALA A 93 -0.70 29.43 11.30
CA ALA A 93 0.45 29.13 10.47
C ALA A 93 1.76 29.74 11.01
N ALA A 94 1.72 30.97 11.52
CA ALA A 94 2.90 31.59 12.14
C ALA A 94 3.38 30.81 13.37
N GLY A 95 2.45 30.39 14.24
CA GLY A 95 2.81 29.61 15.42
C GLY A 95 3.32 28.20 15.11
N ILE A 96 2.76 27.53 14.10
CA ILE A 96 3.26 26.22 13.64
C ILE A 96 4.67 26.35 13.07
N ALA A 97 4.93 27.38 12.26
CA ALA A 97 6.26 27.63 11.72
C ALA A 97 7.29 27.95 12.81
N GLN A 98 6.91 28.77 13.80
CA GLN A 98 7.73 29.06 14.98
C GLN A 98 8.06 27.78 15.75
N ARG A 99 7.06 26.93 16.00
CA ARG A 99 7.21 25.68 16.73
C ARG A 99 8.08 24.67 15.99
N ALA A 100 7.93 24.53 14.67
CA ALA A 100 8.78 23.68 13.85
C ALA A 100 10.25 24.11 13.91
N ARG A 101 10.52 25.43 13.83
CA ARG A 101 11.85 26.02 14.00
C ARG A 101 12.43 25.71 15.39
N LEU A 102 11.62 25.84 16.43
CA LEU A 102 12.01 25.51 17.80
C LEU A 102 12.40 24.05 17.95
N LEU A 103 11.55 23.14 17.51
CA LEU A 103 11.82 21.70 17.58
C LEU A 103 13.05 21.30 16.77
N ASN A 104 13.28 21.90 15.59
CA ASN A 104 14.50 21.68 14.83
C ASN A 104 15.76 22.12 15.60
N ALA A 105 15.70 23.28 16.28
CA ALA A 105 16.81 23.77 17.11
C ALA A 105 17.03 22.88 18.36
N VAL A 106 15.97 22.35 18.97
CA VAL A 106 16.08 21.39 20.07
C VAL A 106 16.81 20.12 19.60
N LEU A 107 16.47 19.55 18.44
CA LEU A 107 17.21 18.40 17.89
C LEU A 107 18.67 18.69 17.63
N ALA A 108 18.97 19.86 17.06
CA ALA A 108 20.34 20.30 16.83
C ALA A 108 21.15 20.42 18.14
N ASP A 109 20.52 20.84 19.23
CA ASP A 109 21.14 20.87 20.55
C ASP A 109 21.32 19.47 21.14
N LEU A 110 20.27 18.63 21.12
CA LEU A 110 20.28 17.28 21.70
C LEU A 110 21.35 16.36 21.09
N TYR A 111 21.49 16.37 19.76
CA TYR A 111 22.53 15.59 19.07
C TYR A 111 23.85 16.35 18.88
N GLY A 112 23.92 17.60 19.35
CA GLY A 112 25.09 18.47 19.26
C GLY A 112 25.64 18.86 20.64
N PRO A 113 25.65 20.16 21.01
CA PRO A 113 26.29 20.65 22.23
C PRO A 113 25.54 20.38 23.55
N GLN A 114 24.25 19.97 23.50
CA GLN A 114 23.43 19.62 24.66
C GLN A 114 23.32 20.71 25.74
N THR A 115 23.25 21.98 25.32
CA THR A 115 23.15 23.14 26.22
C THR A 115 21.83 23.19 26.99
N LEU A 116 20.74 22.68 26.42
CA LEU A 116 19.43 22.64 27.10
C LEU A 116 19.45 21.72 28.32
N ILE A 117 20.17 20.60 28.22
CA ILE A 117 20.36 19.67 29.34
C ILE A 117 21.36 20.26 30.34
N ALA A 118 22.50 20.77 29.88
CA ALA A 118 23.54 21.33 30.73
C ALA A 118 23.05 22.51 31.59
N ASN A 119 22.13 23.33 31.07
CA ASN A 119 21.54 24.46 31.78
C ASN A 119 20.28 24.12 32.58
N GLY A 120 19.88 22.84 32.63
CA GLY A 120 18.72 22.39 33.39
C GLY A 120 17.36 22.83 32.84
N LEU A 121 17.29 23.20 31.55
CA LEU A 121 16.03 23.52 30.88
C LEU A 121 15.28 22.27 30.44
N LEU A 122 16.01 21.17 30.24
CA LEU A 122 15.46 19.89 29.86
C LEU A 122 16.06 18.77 30.73
N PRO A 123 15.24 17.94 31.41
CA PRO A 123 15.74 16.85 32.23
C PRO A 123 16.43 15.77 31.40
N ALA A 124 17.61 15.34 31.85
CA ALA A 124 18.37 14.28 31.18
C ALA A 124 17.61 12.95 31.17
N GLU A 125 16.83 12.64 32.21
CA GLU A 125 16.05 11.39 32.28
C GLU A 125 14.93 11.34 31.23
N LEU A 126 14.35 12.50 30.88
CA LEU A 126 13.31 12.59 29.85
C LEU A 126 13.88 12.33 28.45
N VAL A 127 15.12 12.74 28.19
CA VAL A 127 15.79 12.56 26.88
C VAL A 127 16.45 11.20 26.79
N PHE A 128 17.42 10.92 27.66
CA PHE A 128 18.24 9.71 27.58
C PHE A 128 17.50 8.44 27.98
N GLY A 129 16.39 8.56 28.73
CA GLY A 129 15.48 7.46 29.01
C GLY A 129 14.53 7.14 27.86
N HIS A 130 14.47 7.98 26.82
CA HIS A 130 13.55 7.81 25.71
C HIS A 130 14.13 6.90 24.64
N ASN A 131 13.41 5.83 24.28
CA ASN A 131 13.87 4.84 23.29
C ASN A 131 14.22 5.42 21.91
N ASN A 132 13.57 6.53 21.53
CA ASN A 132 13.84 7.21 20.25
C ASN A 132 15.02 8.19 20.30
N PHE A 133 15.72 8.34 21.44
CA PHE A 133 17.02 9.01 21.46
C PHE A 133 18.09 8.04 20.95
N LEU A 134 18.62 8.30 19.75
CA LEU A 134 19.56 7.40 19.10
C LEU A 134 21.00 7.80 19.37
N TRP A 135 21.65 7.12 20.30
CA TRP A 135 23.08 7.30 20.59
C TRP A 135 23.99 7.31 19.36
N PRO A 136 23.80 6.43 18.35
CA PRO A 136 24.66 6.46 17.15
C PRO A 136 24.51 7.74 16.31
N CYS A 137 23.45 8.52 16.49
CA CYS A 137 23.23 9.79 15.78
C CYS A 137 23.95 10.98 16.43
N GLN A 138 24.63 10.80 17.58
CA GLN A 138 25.35 11.88 18.25
C GLN A 138 26.44 12.46 17.35
N GLY A 139 26.44 13.79 17.18
CA GLY A 139 27.41 14.52 16.36
C GLY A 139 27.07 14.58 14.87
N VAL A 140 26.00 13.91 14.42
CA VAL A 140 25.53 14.00 13.02
C VAL A 140 25.00 15.39 12.72
N LYS A 141 25.46 15.97 11.61
CA LYS A 141 25.04 17.31 11.15
C LYS A 141 24.37 17.20 9.79
N PRO A 142 23.04 17.30 9.70
CA PRO A 142 22.37 17.30 8.40
C PRO A 142 22.71 18.58 7.62
N PRO A 143 22.57 18.56 6.28
CA PRO A 143 22.73 19.73 5.42
C PRO A 143 21.87 20.90 5.91
N GLU A 144 22.46 22.11 5.88
CA GLU A 144 21.82 23.35 6.34
C GLU A 144 21.30 23.30 7.80
N GLY A 145 21.70 22.31 8.62
CA GLY A 145 21.17 22.12 9.98
C GLY A 145 19.69 21.74 10.04
N THR A 146 19.13 21.19 8.95
CA THR A 146 17.72 20.79 8.87
C THR A 146 17.56 19.34 9.33
N PHE A 147 17.10 19.14 10.57
CA PHE A 147 16.73 17.83 11.11
C PHE A 147 15.27 17.47 10.80
N LEU A 148 14.37 18.46 10.84
CA LEU A 148 12.94 18.29 10.59
C LEU A 148 12.56 18.87 9.22
N HIS A 149 12.58 18.04 8.20
CA HIS A 149 12.13 18.40 6.85
C HIS A 149 10.62 18.53 6.76
N MET A 150 9.89 17.69 7.49
CA MET A 150 8.45 17.63 7.56
C MET A 150 7.99 17.49 9.01
N TYR A 151 7.13 18.38 9.46
CA TYR A 151 6.60 18.40 10.81
C TYR A 151 5.08 18.36 10.74
N ALA A 152 4.44 17.66 11.66
CA ALA A 152 3.00 17.78 11.85
C ALA A 152 2.66 18.06 13.31
N VAL A 153 1.55 18.76 13.49
CA VAL A 153 1.05 19.19 14.79
C VAL A 153 -0.42 18.86 14.90
N ASP A 154 -0.78 18.24 16.02
CA ASP A 154 -2.17 17.97 16.38
C ASP A 154 -2.71 19.18 17.15
N LEU A 155 -3.81 19.75 16.66
CA LEU A 155 -4.46 20.94 17.18
C LEU A 155 -5.88 20.62 17.64
N ALA A 156 -6.25 21.23 18.76
CA ALA A 156 -7.62 21.28 19.25
C ALA A 156 -8.02 22.74 19.49
N ARG A 157 -9.30 23.04 19.27
CA ARG A 157 -9.87 24.36 19.59
C ARG A 157 -10.70 24.25 20.85
N THR A 158 -10.39 25.07 21.84
CA THR A 158 -11.06 25.10 23.13
C THR A 158 -12.33 25.96 23.11
N PRO A 159 -13.19 25.89 24.14
CA PRO A 159 -14.44 26.66 24.22
C PRO A 159 -14.28 28.18 24.09
N ASP A 160 -13.12 28.71 24.47
CA ASP A 160 -12.76 30.13 24.32
C ASP A 160 -12.39 30.53 22.87
N GLY A 161 -12.40 29.57 21.94
CA GLY A 161 -12.10 29.75 20.53
C GLY A 161 -10.61 29.79 20.19
N ARG A 162 -9.71 29.57 21.16
CA ARG A 162 -8.26 29.52 20.94
C ARG A 162 -7.79 28.14 20.49
N TRP A 163 -6.70 28.12 19.73
CA TRP A 163 -6.05 26.88 19.28
C TRP A 163 -4.94 26.46 20.24
N TRP A 164 -4.93 25.17 20.56
CA TRP A 164 -3.95 24.55 21.45
C TRP A 164 -3.28 23.37 20.76
N VAL A 165 -1.98 23.24 20.97
CA VAL A 165 -1.21 22.09 20.52
C VAL A 165 -1.40 20.93 21.49
N THR A 166 -1.89 19.81 20.99
CA THR A 166 -2.12 18.59 21.77
C THR A 166 -0.97 17.59 21.64
N ALA A 167 -0.34 17.51 20.47
CA ALA A 167 0.82 16.66 20.21
C ALA A 167 1.66 17.14 19.02
N ASP A 168 2.95 16.78 19.05
CA ASP A 168 3.92 17.03 17.98
C ASP A 168 4.29 15.71 17.30
N ARG A 169 4.39 15.72 15.97
CA ARG A 169 4.80 14.58 15.14
C ARG A 169 6.00 14.96 14.30
N THR A 170 7.12 14.30 14.56
CA THR A 170 8.46 14.70 14.10
C THR A 170 9.24 13.54 13.48
N GLN A 171 8.76 12.30 13.59
CA GLN A 171 9.43 11.13 13.01
C GLN A 171 9.04 10.95 11.54
N ALA A 172 7.89 10.32 11.28
CA ALA A 172 7.34 10.08 9.95
C ALA A 172 5.85 10.48 9.87
N PRO A 173 5.50 11.78 10.05
CA PRO A 173 4.11 12.19 10.21
C PRO A 173 3.23 11.82 9.00
N SER A 174 2.13 11.11 9.23
CA SER A 174 1.10 10.76 8.25
C SER A 174 -0.09 11.73 8.26
N GLY A 175 -0.80 11.76 7.13
CA GLY A 175 -2.05 12.45 6.88
C GLY A 175 -1.98 13.56 5.82
N ALA A 176 -0.79 13.94 5.35
CA ALA A 176 -0.62 15.00 4.36
C ALA A 176 -1.14 14.57 2.98
N GLY A 177 -0.89 13.31 2.60
CA GLY A 177 -1.45 12.77 1.34
C GLY A 177 -2.96 12.56 1.42
N TYR A 178 -3.51 12.16 2.58
CA TYR A 178 -4.96 12.11 2.80
C TYR A 178 -5.60 13.51 2.71
N ALA A 179 -4.96 14.54 3.27
CA ALA A 179 -5.45 15.91 3.15
C ALA A 179 -5.50 16.39 1.68
N LEU A 180 -4.49 16.03 0.88
CA LEU A 180 -4.47 16.32 -0.56
C LEU A 180 -5.57 15.56 -1.31
N GLU A 181 -5.79 14.28 -1.00
CA GLU A 181 -6.83 13.47 -1.64
C GLU A 181 -8.24 13.90 -1.25
N ASN A 182 -8.47 14.20 0.03
CA ASN A 182 -9.71 14.79 0.52
C ASN A 182 -10.00 16.10 -0.24
N ARG A 183 -8.98 16.95 -0.42
CA ARG A 183 -9.12 18.21 -1.15
C ARG A 183 -9.55 18.01 -2.59
N GLN A 184 -8.94 17.06 -3.30
CA GLN A 184 -9.29 16.78 -4.70
C GLN A 184 -10.70 16.21 -4.82
N SER A 185 -11.10 15.33 -3.89
CA SER A 185 -12.41 14.68 -3.89
C SER A 185 -13.54 15.67 -3.56
N VAL A 186 -13.41 16.44 -2.48
CA VAL A 186 -14.42 17.44 -2.08
C VAL A 186 -14.52 18.58 -3.09
N ALA A 187 -13.40 19.04 -3.67
CA ALA A 187 -13.43 20.08 -4.71
C ALA A 187 -14.18 19.63 -5.98
N ARG A 188 -14.19 18.32 -6.30
CA ARG A 188 -14.99 17.77 -7.40
C ARG A 188 -16.46 17.61 -7.02
N ALA A 189 -16.76 17.28 -5.77
CA ALA A 189 -18.13 17.15 -5.27
C ALA A 189 -18.83 18.51 -5.07
N LEU A 190 -18.09 19.57 -4.73
CA LEU A 190 -18.58 20.93 -4.47
C LEU A 190 -17.80 22.00 -5.28
N PRO A 191 -17.80 21.94 -6.63
CA PRO A 191 -16.89 22.74 -7.46
C PRO A 191 -17.20 24.24 -7.45
N GLU A 192 -18.49 24.63 -7.39
CA GLU A 192 -18.93 26.02 -7.32
C GLU A 192 -18.50 26.65 -6.00
N THR A 193 -18.84 26.01 -4.88
CA THR A 193 -18.49 26.49 -3.54
C THR A 193 -16.98 26.59 -3.34
N TYR A 194 -16.21 25.60 -3.82
CA TYR A 194 -14.76 25.62 -3.78
C TYR A 194 -14.16 26.84 -4.50
N ARG A 195 -14.79 27.26 -5.61
CA ARG A 195 -14.39 28.45 -6.38
C ARG A 195 -14.79 29.74 -5.67
N ASP A 196 -16.03 29.83 -5.21
CA ASP A 196 -16.61 31.05 -4.64
C ASP A 196 -16.01 31.41 -3.28
N LEU A 197 -15.57 30.41 -2.52
CA LEU A 197 -14.87 30.60 -1.26
C LEU A 197 -13.37 30.89 -1.42
N GLN A 198 -12.83 30.87 -2.65
CA GLN A 198 -11.41 31.12 -2.93
C GLN A 198 -10.47 30.26 -2.08
N VAL A 199 -10.79 28.99 -1.90
CA VAL A 199 -9.98 28.08 -1.05
C VAL A 199 -8.53 28.01 -1.55
N ARG A 200 -7.57 28.14 -0.65
CA ARG A 200 -6.13 28.12 -0.97
C ARG A 200 -5.66 26.76 -1.47
N HIS A 201 -4.76 26.74 -2.45
CA HIS A 201 -4.16 25.51 -2.99
C HIS A 201 -3.10 24.91 -2.07
N LEU A 202 -3.00 23.58 -2.07
CA LEU A 202 -2.04 22.82 -1.26
C LEU A 202 -0.69 22.58 -1.96
N SER A 203 -0.59 22.80 -3.27
CA SER A 203 0.59 22.46 -4.08
C SER A 203 1.88 23.11 -3.61
N GLY A 204 1.83 24.40 -3.23
CA GLY A 204 3.03 25.15 -2.82
C GLY A 204 3.74 24.61 -1.57
N PHE A 205 3.08 23.74 -0.78
CA PHE A 205 3.72 22.97 0.30
C PHE A 205 4.56 21.83 -0.26
N PHE A 206 4.01 21.02 -1.17
CA PHE A 206 4.71 19.90 -1.78
C PHE A 206 5.86 20.36 -2.70
N ASP A 207 5.66 21.47 -3.42
CA ASP A 207 6.73 22.10 -4.22
C ASP A 207 7.92 22.51 -3.32
N ALA A 208 7.65 23.10 -2.16
CA ALA A 208 8.70 23.49 -1.21
C ALA A 208 9.44 22.27 -0.65
N LEU A 209 8.72 21.17 -0.35
CA LEU A 209 9.33 19.92 0.07
C LEU A 209 10.24 19.34 -1.02
N GLN A 210 9.78 19.26 -2.27
CA GLN A 210 10.60 18.76 -3.39
C GLN A 210 11.85 19.59 -3.60
N GLN A 211 11.72 20.92 -3.60
CA GLN A 211 12.84 21.84 -3.76
C GLN A 211 13.86 21.71 -2.63
N THR A 212 13.40 21.57 -1.38
CA THR A 212 14.29 21.38 -0.22
C THR A 212 15.04 20.05 -0.28
N LEU A 213 14.34 18.94 -0.56
CA LEU A 213 14.98 17.62 -0.67
C LEU A 213 15.99 17.56 -1.82
N ALA A 214 15.64 18.09 -3.00
CA ALA A 214 16.55 18.12 -4.14
C ALA A 214 17.78 19.01 -3.90
N ARG A 215 17.61 20.15 -3.20
CA ARG A 215 18.69 21.08 -2.86
C ARG A 215 19.67 20.50 -1.84
N GLN A 216 19.15 19.85 -0.80
CA GLN A 216 19.94 19.31 0.30
C GLN A 216 20.53 17.92 0.00
N ALA A 217 20.12 17.27 -1.09
CA ALA A 217 20.65 15.99 -1.51
C ALA A 217 22.16 16.11 -1.87
N PRO A 218 23.04 15.25 -1.32
CA PRO A 218 24.48 15.27 -1.56
C PRO A 218 24.82 14.83 -2.99
N THR A 219 24.81 15.79 -3.92
CA THR A 219 25.11 15.59 -5.35
C THR A 219 26.41 16.28 -5.74
N SER A 220 27.12 15.75 -6.74
CA SER A 220 28.34 16.36 -7.30
C SER A 220 28.11 16.86 -8.73
N SER A 221 27.64 15.99 -9.62
CA SER A 221 27.45 16.28 -11.06
C SER A 221 26.23 15.59 -11.68
N GLU A 222 25.43 14.89 -10.89
CA GLU A 222 24.27 14.12 -11.32
C GLU A 222 22.96 14.69 -10.76
N ALA A 223 21.84 14.41 -11.42
CA ALA A 223 20.53 14.79 -10.91
C ALA A 223 20.21 13.96 -9.64
N PRO A 224 19.73 14.59 -8.55
CA PRO A 224 19.45 13.89 -7.31
C PRO A 224 18.31 12.87 -7.50
N LEU A 225 18.61 11.60 -7.25
CA LEU A 225 17.61 10.56 -7.08
C LEU A 225 17.06 10.60 -5.66
N VAL A 226 15.80 11.02 -5.53
CA VAL A 226 15.03 11.01 -4.28
C VAL A 226 14.06 9.83 -4.30
N VAL A 227 14.06 9.00 -3.25
CA VAL A 227 13.15 7.85 -3.11
C VAL A 227 12.25 8.01 -1.88
N LEU A 228 11.08 7.39 -1.90
CA LEU A 228 10.18 7.32 -0.75
C LEU A 228 10.24 5.91 -0.15
N LEU A 229 10.82 5.79 1.05
CA LEU A 229 10.99 4.52 1.75
C LEU A 229 9.74 4.18 2.57
N THR A 230 9.10 3.05 2.27
CA THR A 230 7.88 2.56 2.93
C THR A 230 8.12 1.25 3.68
N PRO A 231 7.45 1.00 4.82
CA PRO A 231 7.43 -0.31 5.49
C PRO A 231 6.63 -1.37 4.71
N GLY A 232 5.95 -1.00 3.62
CA GLY A 232 5.16 -1.91 2.78
C GLY A 232 3.67 -1.93 3.11
N ARG A 233 2.94 -2.85 2.48
CA ARG A 233 1.46 -2.87 2.43
C ARG A 233 0.75 -3.02 3.78
N PHE A 234 1.41 -3.63 4.77
CA PHE A 234 0.80 -3.91 6.06
C PHE A 234 0.77 -2.69 6.99
N ASN A 235 1.32 -1.56 6.56
CA ASN A 235 1.25 -0.31 7.30
C ASN A 235 -0.11 0.39 7.09
N GLU A 236 -0.65 0.95 8.17
CA GLU A 236 -1.93 1.67 8.21
C GLU A 236 -2.06 2.80 7.17
N SER A 237 -0.94 3.43 6.83
CA SER A 237 -0.86 4.58 5.90
C SER A 237 -0.21 4.25 4.55
N TYR A 238 -0.14 2.97 4.17
CA TYR A 238 0.49 2.57 2.89
C TYR A 238 -0.13 3.25 1.66
N PHE A 239 -1.45 3.45 1.65
CA PHE A 239 -2.13 4.22 0.60
C PHE A 239 -1.51 5.62 0.43
N GLU A 240 -1.28 6.32 1.54
CA GLU A 240 -0.68 7.66 1.53
C GLU A 240 0.74 7.61 0.93
N HIS A 241 1.53 6.58 1.26
CA HIS A 241 2.89 6.45 0.74
C HIS A 241 2.89 6.30 -0.78
N LEU A 242 2.01 5.45 -1.30
CA LEU A 242 1.83 5.26 -2.74
C LEU A 242 1.32 6.54 -3.42
N TYR A 243 0.36 7.20 -2.79
CA TYR A 243 -0.22 8.43 -3.30
C TYR A 243 0.82 9.56 -3.36
N LEU A 244 1.54 9.81 -2.27
CA LEU A 244 2.61 10.82 -2.21
C LEU A 244 3.76 10.50 -3.17
N ALA A 245 4.19 9.24 -3.27
CA ALA A 245 5.24 8.83 -4.22
C ALA A 245 4.85 9.18 -5.67
N ARG A 246 3.61 8.90 -6.06
CA ARG A 246 3.09 9.26 -7.40
C ARG A 246 2.99 10.76 -7.60
N GLN A 247 2.42 11.48 -6.64
CA GLN A 247 2.25 12.93 -6.73
C GLN A 247 3.63 13.63 -6.80
N LEU A 248 4.55 13.26 -5.90
CA LEU A 248 5.89 13.83 -5.83
C LEU A 248 6.84 13.32 -6.93
N GLY A 249 6.45 12.30 -7.70
CA GLY A 249 7.30 11.70 -8.73
C GLY A 249 8.53 10.97 -8.19
N TYR A 250 8.44 10.42 -6.97
CA TYR A 250 9.52 9.65 -6.34
C TYR A 250 9.27 8.15 -6.48
N PRO A 251 10.30 7.33 -6.76
CA PRO A 251 10.17 5.87 -6.67
C PRO A 251 9.79 5.46 -5.24
N LEU A 252 8.70 4.68 -5.13
CA LEU A 252 8.31 4.02 -3.88
C LEU A 252 9.17 2.77 -3.70
N VAL A 253 9.89 2.69 -2.58
CA VAL A 253 10.87 1.61 -2.31
C VAL A 253 10.65 1.03 -0.92
N GLU A 254 10.90 -0.26 -0.75
CA GLU A 254 10.98 -0.92 0.56
C GLU A 254 12.44 -1.12 0.96
N GLY A 255 12.72 -1.47 2.23
CA GLY A 255 14.10 -1.68 2.70
C GLY A 255 14.87 -2.69 1.85
N GLY A 256 14.18 -3.78 1.47
CA GLY A 256 14.70 -4.81 0.58
C GLY A 256 14.96 -4.36 -0.85
N ASP A 257 14.52 -3.17 -1.29
CA ASP A 257 14.83 -2.61 -2.62
C ASP A 257 16.15 -1.82 -2.61
N LEU A 258 16.64 -1.44 -1.43
CA LEU A 258 17.85 -0.66 -1.23
C LEU A 258 19.00 -1.54 -0.71
N THR A 259 20.24 -1.10 -0.97
CA THR A 259 21.45 -1.74 -0.45
C THR A 259 22.53 -0.69 -0.21
N VAL A 260 23.37 -0.89 0.80
CA VAL A 260 24.50 0.01 1.09
C VAL A 260 25.81 -0.65 0.67
N ARG A 261 26.64 0.08 -0.06
CA ARG A 261 28.03 -0.30 -0.41
C ARG A 261 28.92 0.92 -0.26
N ASP A 262 30.08 0.76 0.37
CA ASP A 262 31.04 1.85 0.64
C ASP A 262 30.36 3.10 1.22
N ALA A 263 29.54 2.88 2.27
CA ALA A 263 28.72 3.90 2.92
C ALA A 263 27.82 4.72 1.96
N THR A 264 27.45 4.17 0.81
CA THR A 264 26.58 4.80 -0.19
C THR A 264 25.36 3.94 -0.44
N VAL A 265 24.17 4.56 -0.49
CA VAL A 265 22.90 3.86 -0.70
C VAL A 265 22.61 3.72 -2.20
N TYR A 266 22.20 2.52 -2.60
CA TYR A 266 21.82 2.19 -3.98
C TYR A 266 20.43 1.54 -4.04
N LEU A 267 19.68 1.89 -5.09
CA LEU A 267 18.44 1.23 -5.51
C LEU A 267 18.76 0.07 -6.45
N LYS A 268 18.19 -1.12 -6.16
CA LYS A 268 18.31 -2.33 -6.98
C LYS A 268 17.30 -2.32 -8.14
N THR A 269 17.72 -1.78 -9.29
CA THR A 269 16.91 -1.79 -10.52
C THR A 269 17.21 -3.01 -11.38
N LEU A 270 16.34 -3.33 -12.35
CA LEU A 270 16.64 -4.35 -13.36
C LEU A 270 17.93 -4.08 -14.14
N SER A 271 18.28 -2.81 -14.33
CA SER A 271 19.48 -2.37 -15.06
C SER A 271 20.75 -2.34 -14.20
N GLY A 272 20.64 -2.68 -12.92
CA GLY A 272 21.73 -2.62 -11.94
C GLY A 272 21.49 -1.60 -10.82
N LEU A 273 22.55 -1.25 -10.12
CA LEU A 273 22.51 -0.37 -8.95
C LEU A 273 22.48 1.11 -9.37
N ARG A 274 21.53 1.88 -8.83
CA ARG A 274 21.42 3.34 -9.02
C ARG A 274 21.62 4.05 -7.69
N ARG A 275 22.53 5.02 -7.63
CA ARG A 275 22.82 5.76 -6.39
C ARG A 275 21.60 6.57 -5.94
N VAL A 276 21.23 6.44 -4.67
CA VAL A 276 20.17 7.21 -4.02
C VAL A 276 20.80 8.34 -3.23
N HIS A 277 20.29 9.56 -3.42
CA HIS A 277 20.84 10.78 -2.83
C HIS A 277 20.01 11.26 -1.65
N ALA A 278 18.69 11.10 -1.71
CA ALA A 278 17.80 11.42 -0.61
C ALA A 278 16.72 10.36 -0.42
N ILE A 279 16.35 10.11 0.83
CA ILE A 279 15.31 9.18 1.24
C ILE A 279 14.29 9.95 2.06
N MET A 280 13.09 10.10 1.52
CA MET A 280 11.92 10.50 2.30
C MET A 280 11.38 9.25 2.99
N ARG A 281 11.62 9.12 4.30
CA ARG A 281 11.25 7.92 5.04
C ARG A 281 9.82 7.97 5.57
N ARG A 282 9.18 6.80 5.60
CA ARG A 282 7.88 6.56 6.23
C ARG A 282 7.96 5.46 7.30
N LEU A 283 9.15 5.27 7.85
CA LEU A 283 9.46 4.31 8.91
C LEU A 283 9.90 5.07 10.15
N ASP A 284 9.62 4.48 11.31
CA ASP A 284 10.16 4.94 12.58
C ASP A 284 11.68 4.70 12.63
N ASP A 285 12.34 5.44 13.52
CA ASP A 285 13.79 5.53 13.60
C ASP A 285 14.46 4.16 13.80
N ASP A 286 13.98 3.37 14.76
CA ASP A 286 14.55 2.10 15.15
C ASP A 286 14.50 1.05 14.02
N PHE A 287 13.48 1.10 13.18
CA PHE A 287 13.34 0.19 12.05
C PHE A 287 14.23 0.52 10.85
N CYS A 288 14.90 1.68 10.81
CA CYS A 288 15.60 2.16 9.62
C CYS A 288 16.90 1.42 9.30
N ASP A 289 17.63 0.92 10.31
CA ASP A 289 18.90 0.20 10.11
C ASP A 289 19.03 -1.00 11.08
N PRO A 290 18.92 -2.25 10.59
CA PRO A 290 19.04 -3.42 11.45
C PRO A 290 20.45 -3.72 11.95
N LEU A 291 21.50 -3.10 11.40
CA LEU A 291 22.87 -3.34 11.88
C LEU A 291 23.19 -2.58 13.17
N GLU A 292 22.66 -1.37 13.32
CA GLU A 292 23.02 -0.48 14.43
C GLU A 292 21.85 -0.13 15.36
N LEU A 293 20.60 -0.27 14.89
CA LEU A 293 19.41 0.08 15.66
C LEU A 293 18.69 -1.19 16.11
N ARG A 294 17.77 -1.70 15.29
CA ARG A 294 16.90 -2.83 15.65
C ARG A 294 17.21 -4.07 14.83
N THR A 295 17.91 -5.03 15.42
CA THR A 295 18.46 -6.22 14.73
C THR A 295 17.41 -7.21 14.21
N ASP A 296 16.21 -7.24 14.76
CA ASP A 296 15.08 -8.05 14.26
C ASP A 296 14.26 -7.33 13.17
N SER A 297 14.62 -6.11 12.78
CA SER A 297 13.92 -5.36 11.72
C SER A 297 14.23 -5.92 10.33
N ALA A 298 13.17 -6.27 9.59
CA ALA A 298 13.24 -6.58 8.16
C ALA A 298 12.82 -5.40 7.26
N LEU A 299 12.49 -4.25 7.86
CA LEU A 299 11.92 -3.09 7.14
C LEU A 299 12.99 -2.09 6.67
N GLY A 300 14.10 -2.01 7.40
CA GLY A 300 15.17 -1.04 7.18
C GLY A 300 16.15 -1.43 6.10
N VAL A 301 17.21 -0.64 5.97
CA VAL A 301 18.31 -0.88 5.05
C VAL A 301 19.59 -1.08 5.87
N PRO A 302 20.20 -2.29 5.84
CA PRO A 302 21.44 -2.55 6.56
C PRO A 302 22.55 -1.56 6.18
N GLY A 303 23.09 -0.84 7.17
CA GLY A 303 24.19 0.12 7.00
C GLY A 303 23.75 1.53 6.56
N LEU A 304 22.44 1.82 6.57
CA LEU A 304 21.91 3.15 6.27
C LEU A 304 22.46 4.22 7.21
N LEU A 305 22.58 3.90 8.50
CA LEU A 305 23.00 4.87 9.50
C LEU A 305 24.46 5.31 9.28
N GLU A 306 25.35 4.39 8.92
CA GLU A 306 26.71 4.71 8.48
C GLU A 306 26.70 5.65 7.25
N ALA A 307 25.87 5.37 6.24
CA ALA A 307 25.76 6.23 5.05
C ALA A 307 25.28 7.65 5.38
N VAL A 308 24.36 7.78 6.34
CA VAL A 308 23.89 9.07 6.86
C VAL A 308 24.99 9.80 7.62
N ARG A 309 25.74 9.10 8.49
CA ARG A 309 26.86 9.68 9.26
C ARG A 309 27.97 10.23 8.37
N GLN A 310 28.26 9.55 7.26
CA GLN A 310 29.22 10.02 6.26
C GLN A 310 28.70 11.15 5.36
N GLY A 311 27.41 11.51 5.46
CA GLY A 311 26.79 12.54 4.63
C GLY A 311 26.60 12.14 3.17
N ASN A 312 26.65 10.83 2.86
CA ASN A 312 26.50 10.32 1.50
C ASN A 312 25.04 10.23 1.03
N VAL A 313 24.09 10.30 1.98
CA VAL A 313 22.65 10.29 1.71
C VAL A 313 21.91 11.23 2.69
N LEU A 314 20.93 11.96 2.20
CA LEU A 314 19.98 12.72 3.03
C LEU A 314 18.82 11.80 3.46
N VAL A 315 18.51 11.73 4.75
CA VAL A 315 17.29 11.07 5.24
C VAL A 315 16.35 12.12 5.83
N ALA A 316 15.12 12.17 5.31
CA ALA A 316 14.11 13.15 5.66
C ALA A 316 12.88 12.47 6.27
N ASN A 317 12.53 12.71 7.54
CA ASN A 317 13.28 13.49 8.54
C ASN A 317 14.54 12.78 9.03
N ALA A 318 15.47 13.53 9.63
CA ALA A 318 16.69 12.99 10.21
C ALA A 318 16.40 11.88 11.23
N LEU A 319 17.31 10.90 11.32
CA LEU A 319 17.21 9.82 12.29
C LEU A 319 17.36 10.37 13.71
N GLY A 320 16.53 9.84 14.62
CA GLY A 320 16.48 10.25 16.01
C GLY A 320 15.55 11.44 16.30
N SER A 321 14.80 11.91 15.30
CA SER A 321 13.79 12.96 15.51
C SER A 321 12.63 12.51 16.41
N GLY A 322 12.37 11.20 16.51
CA GLY A 322 11.27 10.65 17.31
C GLY A 322 11.36 10.90 18.82
N VAL A 323 12.51 11.38 19.35
CA VAL A 323 12.62 11.83 20.75
C VAL A 323 11.71 13.02 21.05
N LEU A 324 11.42 13.85 20.05
CA LEU A 324 10.60 15.04 20.21
C LEU A 324 9.09 14.77 20.31
N GLU A 325 8.65 13.54 20.01
CA GLU A 325 7.24 13.17 20.15
C GLU A 325 6.84 12.82 21.59
N SER A 326 7.78 12.87 22.56
CA SER A 326 7.46 12.60 23.96
C SER A 326 6.43 13.63 24.49
N PRO A 327 5.30 13.16 25.05
CA PRO A 327 4.31 14.07 25.65
C PRO A 327 4.90 14.92 26.78
N GLY A 328 5.95 14.43 27.45
CA GLY A 328 6.59 15.14 28.55
C GLY A 328 7.30 16.44 28.15
N LEU A 329 7.66 16.60 26.87
CA LEU A 329 8.38 17.77 26.38
C LEU A 329 7.53 19.05 26.38
N LEU A 330 6.21 18.92 26.22
CA LEU A 330 5.30 20.06 26.04
C LEU A 330 5.41 21.11 27.15
N GLY A 331 5.61 20.68 28.40
CA GLY A 331 5.74 21.57 29.56
C GLY A 331 7.03 22.41 29.56
N PHE A 332 8.08 21.98 28.86
CA PHE A 332 9.40 22.64 28.85
C PHE A 332 9.55 23.63 27.69
N LEU A 333 8.80 23.45 26.59
CA LEU A 333 8.93 24.24 25.37
C LEU A 333 8.78 25.76 25.56
N PRO A 334 7.88 26.30 26.41
CA PRO A 334 7.78 27.75 26.61
C PRO A 334 9.10 28.38 27.11
N LYS A 335 9.75 27.75 28.10
CA LYS A 335 11.04 28.22 28.63
C LYS A 335 12.17 28.03 27.62
N ILE A 336 12.16 26.93 26.87
CA ILE A 336 13.15 26.65 25.83
C ILE A 336 13.05 27.69 24.70
N SER A 337 11.83 28.07 24.29
CA SER A 337 11.60 29.13 23.27
C SER A 337 12.18 30.46 23.71
N GLN A 338 11.93 30.85 24.96
CA GLN A 338 12.49 32.07 25.54
C GLN A 338 14.02 32.02 25.62
N TYR A 339 14.60 30.88 26.01
CA TYR A 339 16.05 30.72 26.09
C TYR A 339 16.73 30.79 24.72
N LEU A 340 16.18 30.11 23.70
CA LEU A 340 16.80 30.01 22.38
C LEU A 340 16.55 31.24 21.49
N PHE A 341 15.36 31.85 21.60
CA PHE A 341 14.93 32.91 20.67
C PHE A 341 14.45 34.20 21.35
N GLY A 342 14.26 34.22 22.67
CA GLY A 342 13.68 35.38 23.37
C GLY A 342 12.23 35.65 22.99
N GLU A 343 11.51 34.62 22.52
CA GLU A 343 10.12 34.71 22.04
C GLU A 343 9.21 33.81 22.88
N ASP A 344 8.00 34.29 23.18
CA ASP A 344 6.91 33.45 23.66
C ASP A 344 6.35 32.58 22.53
N LEU A 345 5.79 31.42 22.89
CA LEU A 345 5.10 30.56 21.94
C LEU A 345 3.81 31.24 21.47
N ILE A 346 3.66 31.40 20.15
CA ILE A 346 2.45 31.94 19.52
C ILE A 346 1.26 31.00 19.77
N LEU A 347 1.47 29.70 19.60
CA LEU A 347 0.48 28.67 19.90
C LEU A 347 0.83 27.97 21.22
N PRO A 348 -0.04 28.05 22.25
CA PRO A 348 0.19 27.35 23.50
C PRO A 348 0.00 25.83 23.33
N SER A 349 0.69 25.06 24.18
CA SER A 349 0.45 23.62 24.32
C SER A 349 -0.54 23.36 25.44
N VAL A 350 -1.30 22.27 25.35
CA VAL A 350 -2.15 21.80 26.46
C VAL A 350 -1.32 21.69 27.74
N ALA A 351 -1.90 22.09 28.87
CA ALA A 351 -1.19 22.10 30.14
C ALA A 351 -0.71 20.67 30.45
N THR A 352 0.62 20.53 30.52
CA THR A 352 1.29 19.23 30.56
C THR A 352 2.36 19.22 31.63
N TRP A 353 2.35 18.18 32.45
CA TRP A 353 3.21 17.98 33.60
C TRP A 353 3.92 16.64 33.49
N TRP A 354 5.24 16.65 33.35
CA TRP A 354 6.03 15.43 33.45
C TRP A 354 6.23 15.07 34.92
N CYS A 355 5.74 13.91 35.33
CA CYS A 355 5.69 13.52 36.74
C CYS A 355 7.06 13.13 37.31
N GLY A 356 8.15 13.20 36.55
CA GLY A 356 9.52 12.92 37.02
C GLY A 356 10.01 13.87 38.11
N GLU A 357 9.48 15.10 38.15
CA GLU A 357 9.81 16.08 39.20
C GLU A 357 8.90 15.89 40.43
N PRO A 358 9.44 15.74 41.65
CA PRO A 358 8.63 15.48 42.85
C PRO A 358 7.52 16.52 43.13
N PRO A 359 7.74 17.84 42.97
CA PRO A 359 6.68 18.83 43.15
C PRO A 359 5.56 18.69 42.11
N VAL A 360 5.92 18.33 40.89
CA VAL A 360 4.99 18.15 39.76
C VAL A 360 4.15 16.89 39.96
N LEU A 361 4.75 15.80 40.43
CA LEU A 361 4.02 14.59 40.82
C LEU A 361 2.98 14.87 41.91
N ALA A 362 3.35 15.61 42.95
CA ALA A 362 2.44 15.94 44.05
C ALA A 362 1.21 16.70 43.52
N GLN A 363 1.42 17.68 42.64
CA GLN A 363 0.34 18.42 41.99
C GLN A 363 -0.53 17.55 41.09
N ALA A 364 0.08 16.65 40.31
CA ALA A 364 -0.65 15.72 39.43
C ALA A 364 -1.51 14.73 40.23
N LEU A 365 -1.04 14.27 41.40
CA LEU A 365 -1.79 13.39 42.30
C LEU A 365 -2.97 14.11 42.97
N GLU A 366 -2.81 15.36 43.36
CA GLU A 366 -3.89 16.17 43.95
C GLU A 366 -5.03 16.40 42.95
N LYS A 367 -4.68 16.64 41.68
CA LYS A 367 -5.64 16.91 40.59
C LYS A 367 -5.97 15.68 39.75
N LEU A 368 -5.62 14.47 40.21
CA LEU A 368 -5.75 13.25 39.43
C LEU A 368 -7.15 13.06 38.79
N PRO A 369 -8.28 13.37 39.46
CA PRO A 369 -9.61 13.22 38.87
C PRO A 369 -9.86 14.05 37.60
N ASP A 370 -9.18 15.18 37.44
CA ASP A 370 -9.41 16.14 36.35
C ASP A 370 -8.39 16.00 35.21
N LEU A 371 -7.46 15.06 35.32
CA LEU A 371 -6.31 14.91 34.43
C LEU A 371 -6.39 13.65 33.57
N LEU A 372 -5.77 13.74 32.40
CA LEU A 372 -5.47 12.64 31.51
C LEU A 372 -4.04 12.16 31.76
N ILE A 373 -3.87 10.89 32.10
CA ILE A 373 -2.56 10.28 32.37
C ILE A 373 -2.10 9.48 31.15
N LYS A 374 -0.89 9.81 30.66
CA LYS A 374 -0.24 9.19 29.49
C LYS A 374 1.13 8.64 29.84
N PRO A 375 1.63 7.63 29.10
CA PRO A 375 3.03 7.23 29.18
C PRO A 375 3.95 8.36 28.69
N ALA A 376 5.07 8.56 29.37
CA ALA A 376 6.14 9.47 28.93
C ALA A 376 7.01 8.88 27.80
N PHE A 377 7.07 7.54 27.73
CA PHE A 377 7.94 6.80 26.81
C PHE A 377 7.17 5.76 26.00
N PRO A 378 7.52 5.54 24.72
CA PRO A 378 6.89 4.52 23.87
C PRO A 378 7.02 3.07 24.40
N SER A 379 8.06 2.77 25.19
CA SER A 379 8.24 1.44 25.80
C SER A 379 7.12 1.03 26.76
N GLN A 380 6.32 1.98 27.22
CA GLN A 380 5.30 1.73 28.23
C GLN A 380 3.93 1.58 27.58
N HIS A 381 3.39 0.37 27.70
CA HIS A 381 2.15 0.00 27.06
C HIS A 381 1.00 0.08 28.06
N PHE A 382 0.36 1.25 28.15
CA PHE A 382 -0.96 1.38 28.74
C PHE A 382 -1.78 2.41 27.97
N ALA A 383 -3.08 2.17 27.85
CA ALA A 383 -3.99 3.11 27.21
C ALA A 383 -4.05 4.40 28.05
N PRO A 384 -4.14 5.59 27.43
CA PRO A 384 -4.36 6.83 28.17
C PRO A 384 -5.53 6.69 29.15
N VAL A 385 -5.33 7.12 30.39
CA VAL A 385 -6.30 6.93 31.47
C VAL A 385 -6.88 8.28 31.87
N PHE A 386 -8.20 8.38 31.81
CA PHE A 386 -8.96 9.52 32.29
C PHE A 386 -9.21 9.40 33.79
N GLY A 387 -8.72 10.36 34.57
CA GLY A 387 -8.93 10.35 36.02
C GLY A 387 -10.40 10.37 36.45
N ARG A 388 -11.27 10.98 35.63
CA ARG A 388 -12.72 11.08 35.88
C ARG A 388 -13.46 9.75 35.68
N ASP A 389 -12.93 8.87 34.83
CA ASP A 389 -13.54 7.58 34.51
C ASP A 389 -13.19 6.49 35.53
N LEU A 390 -12.21 6.77 36.41
CA LEU A 390 -11.75 5.85 37.44
C LEU A 390 -12.56 6.01 38.73
N ASN A 391 -12.91 4.87 39.32
CA ASN A 391 -13.40 4.83 40.71
C ASN A 391 -12.26 5.09 41.71
N GLU A 392 -12.60 5.26 42.99
CA GLU A 392 -11.62 5.62 44.03
C GLU A 392 -10.51 4.58 44.21
N GLU A 393 -10.85 3.29 44.17
CA GLU A 393 -9.87 2.19 44.28
C GLU A 393 -8.89 2.19 43.10
N GLN A 394 -9.40 2.36 41.88
CA GLN A 394 -8.61 2.45 40.66
C GLN A 394 -7.72 3.70 40.67
N ARG A 395 -8.21 4.85 41.16
CA ARG A 395 -7.40 6.07 41.31
C ARG A 395 -6.26 5.88 42.30
N ASN A 396 -6.52 5.25 43.44
CA ASN A 396 -5.48 4.94 44.43
C ASN A 396 -4.43 3.96 43.87
N ALA A 397 -4.86 2.94 43.12
CA ALA A 397 -3.95 2.02 42.44
C ALA A 397 -3.09 2.75 41.39
N LEU A 398 -3.67 3.67 40.61
CA LEU A 398 -2.93 4.48 39.65
C LEU A 398 -1.92 5.40 40.36
N ALA A 399 -2.34 6.06 41.44
CA ALA A 399 -1.46 6.92 42.25
C ALA A 399 -0.24 6.16 42.79
N LEU A 400 -0.44 4.96 43.34
CA LEU A 400 0.65 4.10 43.81
C LEU A 400 1.62 3.71 42.67
N ARG A 401 1.09 3.38 41.49
CA ARG A 401 1.90 3.09 40.30
C ARG A 401 2.72 4.31 39.87
N MET A 402 2.10 5.48 39.82
CA MET A 402 2.79 6.74 39.50
C MET A 402 3.92 7.04 40.49
N GLN A 403 3.67 6.89 41.80
CA GLN A 403 4.69 7.09 42.83
C GLN A 403 5.86 6.09 42.73
N SER A 404 5.60 4.86 42.27
CA SER A 404 6.64 3.84 42.13
C SER A 404 7.63 4.15 41.00
N ARG A 405 7.17 4.80 39.91
CA ARG A 405 7.97 5.15 38.74
C ARG A 405 7.54 6.51 38.19
N PRO A 406 7.82 7.63 38.88
CA PRO A 406 7.25 8.93 38.54
C PRO A 406 7.63 9.44 37.15
N TYR A 407 8.88 9.24 36.75
CA TYR A 407 9.44 9.62 35.45
C TYR A 407 8.71 8.99 34.25
N ALA A 408 7.96 7.91 34.47
CA ALA A 408 7.23 7.14 33.47
C ALA A 408 5.93 7.81 33.00
N TYR A 409 5.41 8.79 33.76
CA TYR A 409 4.06 9.31 33.59
C TYR A 409 4.07 10.78 33.20
N VAL A 410 3.10 11.15 32.36
CA VAL A 410 2.78 12.53 32.02
C VAL A 410 1.32 12.75 32.36
N ALA A 411 1.04 13.81 33.10
CA ALA A 411 -0.30 14.28 33.37
C ALA A 411 -0.62 15.47 32.45
N GLN A 412 -1.80 15.45 31.84
CA GLN A 412 -2.27 16.51 30.93
C GLN A 412 -3.67 16.95 31.30
N GLU A 413 -3.97 18.23 31.10
CA GLU A 413 -5.33 18.73 31.16
C GLU A 413 -6.16 18.23 29.97
N LEU A 414 -7.44 18.02 30.20
CA LEU A 414 -8.41 17.62 29.18
C LEU A 414 -8.69 18.80 28.23
N ALA A 415 -8.23 18.68 26.98
CA ALA A 415 -8.62 19.62 25.94
C ALA A 415 -10.08 19.35 25.53
N GLN A 416 -10.99 20.27 25.88
CA GLN A 416 -12.34 20.24 25.33
C GLN A 416 -12.28 20.56 23.83
N LEU A 417 -12.79 19.64 23.01
CA LEU A 417 -12.73 19.72 21.56
C LEU A 417 -13.90 20.56 21.01
N SER A 418 -13.64 21.33 19.95
CA SER A 418 -14.70 22.04 19.24
C SER A 418 -15.56 21.08 18.42
N HIS A 419 -16.79 21.50 18.15
CA HIS A 419 -17.77 20.73 17.39
C HIS A 419 -17.95 21.31 15.98
N ALA A 420 -17.85 20.46 14.96
CA ALA A 420 -18.13 20.81 13.57
C ALA A 420 -19.37 20.06 13.05
N PRO A 421 -20.10 20.63 12.07
CA PRO A 421 -21.27 19.97 11.48
C PRO A 421 -20.87 18.79 10.58
N VAL A 422 -21.53 17.65 10.76
CA VAL A 422 -21.42 16.43 9.93
C VAL A 422 -22.76 16.16 9.26
N LEU A 423 -22.75 15.73 8.01
CA LEU A 423 -23.98 15.39 7.29
C LEU A 423 -24.53 14.04 7.77
N GLN A 424 -25.82 14.00 8.09
CA GLN A 424 -26.49 12.73 8.39
C GLN A 424 -26.63 11.86 7.13
N ALA A 425 -26.58 10.53 7.30
CA ALA A 425 -26.61 9.58 6.18
C ALA A 425 -27.88 9.67 5.32
N ASP A 426 -28.99 10.11 5.90
CA ASP A 426 -30.29 10.31 5.23
C ASP A 426 -30.39 11.67 4.51
N GLY A 427 -29.36 12.52 4.61
CA GLY A 427 -29.31 13.85 4.02
C GLY A 427 -30.37 14.83 4.55
N THR A 428 -30.99 14.55 5.70
CA THR A 428 -32.10 15.36 6.23
C THR A 428 -31.65 16.46 7.19
N GLY A 429 -30.44 16.38 7.74
CA GLY A 429 -29.92 17.39 8.67
C GLY A 429 -28.43 17.27 8.97
N LEU A 430 -27.95 18.18 9.82
CA LEU A 430 -26.58 18.22 10.32
C LEU A 430 -26.52 17.80 11.79
N GLN A 431 -25.40 17.22 12.22
CA GLN A 431 -25.14 16.97 13.64
C GLN A 431 -23.76 17.51 14.06
N PRO A 432 -23.62 18.09 15.27
CA PRO A 432 -22.32 18.44 15.80
C PRO A 432 -21.54 17.18 16.18
N ARG A 433 -20.25 17.17 15.84
CA ARG A 433 -19.29 16.16 16.29
C ARG A 433 -17.97 16.81 16.66
N ALA A 434 -17.33 16.29 17.71
CA ALA A 434 -16.02 16.72 18.15
C ALA A 434 -14.98 16.51 17.04
N ILE A 435 -14.13 17.51 16.84
CA ILE A 435 -13.06 17.47 15.84
C ILE A 435 -11.67 17.74 16.43
N GLY A 436 -10.67 17.14 15.80
CA GLY A 436 -9.26 17.48 15.96
C GLY A 436 -8.64 17.71 14.59
N MET A 437 -7.65 18.60 14.50
CA MET A 437 -7.02 18.95 13.23
C MET A 437 -5.52 18.69 13.28
N ARG A 438 -5.01 17.93 12.32
CA ARG A 438 -3.56 17.81 12.08
C ARG A 438 -3.12 18.72 10.94
N VAL A 439 -2.16 19.59 11.23
CA VAL A 439 -1.56 20.52 10.26
C VAL A 439 -0.10 20.16 10.03
N TYR A 440 0.41 20.44 8.83
CA TYR A 440 1.76 20.06 8.40
C TYR A 440 2.59 21.30 8.05
N ALA A 441 3.89 21.25 8.33
CA ALA A 441 4.87 22.24 7.91
C ALA A 441 6.08 21.54 7.29
N VAL A 442 6.71 22.18 6.30
CA VAL A 442 7.93 21.69 5.65
C VAL A 442 9.02 22.73 5.67
N ALA A 443 10.26 22.28 5.77
CA ALA A 443 11.43 23.14 5.65
C ALA A 443 11.53 23.72 4.21
N SER A 444 11.90 24.99 4.12
CA SER A 444 12.07 25.76 2.88
C SER A 444 13.27 26.69 3.01
N LEU A 445 13.63 27.42 1.94
CA LEU A 445 14.74 28.37 1.95
C LEU A 445 14.58 29.47 3.02
N ASP A 446 13.35 29.94 3.23
CA ASP A 446 13.04 31.08 4.10
C ASP A 446 12.47 30.64 5.47
N GLY A 447 12.71 29.39 5.89
CA GLY A 447 12.17 28.80 7.13
C GLY A 447 11.11 27.74 6.87
N TYR A 448 10.06 27.66 7.69
CA TYR A 448 9.01 26.64 7.54
C TYR A 448 7.80 27.16 6.78
N ARG A 449 7.36 26.41 5.76
CA ARG A 449 6.11 26.65 5.04
C ARG A 449 5.03 25.71 5.56
N VAL A 450 3.94 26.28 6.06
CA VAL A 450 2.78 25.53 6.57
C VAL A 450 1.80 25.23 5.43
N LEU A 451 1.31 24.00 5.37
CA LEU A 451 0.25 23.56 4.44
C LEU A 451 -1.01 24.39 4.73
N PRO A 452 -1.58 25.16 3.78
CA PRO A 452 -2.79 25.95 4.01
C PRO A 452 -4.05 25.07 4.03
N GLY A 453 -4.17 24.28 5.09
CA GLY A 453 -5.14 23.23 5.31
C GLY A 453 -4.59 22.18 6.28
N GLY A 454 -5.27 21.07 6.38
CA GLY A 454 -4.92 20.00 7.31
C GLY A 454 -5.86 18.82 7.18
N LEU A 455 -5.54 17.76 7.89
CA LEU A 455 -6.43 16.62 8.04
C LEU A 455 -7.29 16.84 9.28
N THR A 456 -8.58 17.12 9.08
CA THR A 456 -9.53 17.20 10.19
C THR A 456 -10.16 15.83 10.41
N ARG A 457 -10.15 15.35 11.66
CA ARG A 457 -10.72 14.08 12.08
C ARG A 457 -11.94 14.35 12.96
N VAL A 458 -12.95 13.52 12.79
CA VAL A 458 -14.22 13.58 13.50
C VAL A 458 -14.27 12.39 14.46
N ALA A 459 -14.59 12.63 15.73
CA ALA A 459 -14.76 11.56 16.71
C ALA A 459 -15.95 10.64 16.34
N ALA A 460 -15.80 9.33 16.56
CA ALA A 460 -16.94 8.41 16.56
C ALA A 460 -17.76 8.60 17.85
N GLU A 461 -19.06 8.29 17.81
CA GLU A 461 -19.99 8.50 18.93
C GLU A 461 -19.53 7.90 20.27
N ALA A 462 -18.76 6.81 20.23
CA ALA A 462 -18.26 6.12 21.43
C ALA A 462 -16.99 6.72 22.06
N ASP A 463 -16.27 7.61 21.35
CA ASP A 463 -14.91 8.09 21.70
C ASP A 463 -14.80 9.63 21.56
N ALA A 464 -15.85 10.37 21.93
CA ALA A 464 -15.95 11.82 21.74
C ALA A 464 -14.80 12.64 22.36
N ASP A 465 -14.15 12.11 23.40
CA ASP A 465 -13.09 12.78 24.15
C ASP A 465 -11.67 12.51 23.64
N VAL A 466 -11.47 11.48 22.79
CA VAL A 466 -10.16 11.18 22.16
C VAL A 466 -10.30 11.06 20.66
N VAL A 467 -10.07 12.17 19.95
CA VAL A 467 -9.82 12.11 18.51
C VAL A 467 -8.39 11.64 18.28
N SER A 468 -8.20 10.33 18.14
CA SER A 468 -6.92 9.77 17.68
C SER A 468 -6.99 9.42 16.19
N MET A 469 -5.84 9.47 15.52
CA MET A 469 -5.73 8.98 14.14
C MET A 469 -6.00 7.48 14.02
N GLN A 470 -5.69 6.72 15.07
CA GLN A 470 -5.71 5.25 15.08
C GLN A 470 -7.07 4.65 15.44
N ARG A 471 -7.92 5.38 16.18
CA ARG A 471 -9.28 4.93 16.51
C ARG A 471 -10.26 5.52 15.49
N GLY A 472 -10.99 4.61 14.84
CA GLY A 472 -11.82 4.90 13.68
C GLY A 472 -12.82 6.03 13.90
N GLY A 473 -12.79 7.01 12.99
CA GLY A 473 -13.74 8.11 12.88
C GLY A 473 -13.67 8.68 11.47
N ALA A 474 -14.69 9.45 11.07
CA ALA A 474 -14.73 10.07 9.75
C ALA A 474 -13.67 11.19 9.61
N SER A 475 -13.32 11.54 8.38
CA SER A 475 -12.43 12.67 8.10
C SER A 475 -13.18 13.80 7.40
N LYS A 476 -12.61 15.01 7.47
CA LYS A 476 -13.05 16.21 6.76
C LYS A 476 -11.87 16.85 6.04
N ASP A 477 -12.12 17.41 4.87
CA ASP A 477 -11.20 18.38 4.28
C ASP A 477 -11.20 19.68 5.09
N THR A 478 -10.06 20.37 5.18
CA THR A 478 -9.94 21.64 5.89
C THR A 478 -9.73 22.75 4.88
N TRP A 479 -10.67 23.68 4.76
CA TRP A 479 -10.64 24.79 3.82
C TRP A 479 -10.15 26.06 4.49
N VAL A 480 -8.94 26.49 4.12
CA VAL A 480 -8.42 27.80 4.47
C VAL A 480 -8.84 28.80 3.41
N LEU A 481 -9.62 29.80 3.82
CA LEU A 481 -10.03 30.90 2.96
C LEU A 481 -8.87 31.88 2.76
N GLY A 482 -8.88 32.61 1.64
CA GLY A 482 -7.93 33.69 1.38
C GLY A 482 -7.82 34.01 -0.09
N GLU A 483 -7.14 35.11 -0.44
CA GLU A 483 -6.88 35.42 -1.84
C GLU A 483 -6.11 34.26 -2.47
N ARG A 484 -6.59 33.79 -3.63
CA ARG A 484 -5.81 32.91 -4.50
C ARG A 484 -4.59 33.72 -4.93
N SER A 485 -3.45 33.50 -4.28
CA SER A 485 -2.19 34.06 -4.74
C SER A 485 -2.07 33.76 -6.23
N HIS A 486 -1.72 34.77 -7.04
CA HIS A 486 -1.49 34.63 -8.49
C HIS A 486 -0.39 33.59 -8.82
N LEU A 487 0.32 33.07 -7.81
CA LEU A 487 1.21 31.91 -7.87
C LEU A 487 0.47 30.56 -7.88
N GLY A 488 -0.86 30.54 -7.89
CA GLY A 488 -1.73 29.38 -8.03
C GLY A 488 -1.72 28.78 -9.43
N GLU A 489 -0.53 28.61 -9.99
CA GLU A 489 -0.34 27.83 -11.19
C GLU A 489 -0.49 26.33 -10.82
N PRO A 490 -1.16 25.51 -11.65
CA PRO A 490 -1.28 24.08 -11.41
C PRO A 490 0.13 23.49 -11.27
N TRP A 491 0.43 22.81 -10.16
CA TRP A 491 1.74 22.17 -9.84
C TRP A 491 2.86 22.54 -10.83
N LYS A 492 3.37 23.77 -10.75
CA LYS A 492 4.40 24.27 -11.68
C LYS A 492 5.83 24.04 -11.19
N GLY A 493 6.02 23.11 -10.25
CA GLY A 493 7.33 22.62 -9.85
C GLY A 493 8.10 21.90 -10.96
N GLN A 494 7.48 21.53 -12.08
CA GLN A 494 8.19 20.86 -13.17
C GLN A 494 8.72 21.87 -14.19
N ARG A 495 10.05 21.98 -14.26
CA ARG A 495 10.78 22.48 -15.43
C ARG A 495 10.12 21.93 -16.69
N THR A 496 9.85 22.77 -17.69
CA THR A 496 9.38 22.30 -18.98
C THR A 496 10.38 21.28 -19.52
N LEU A 497 9.96 20.02 -19.61
CA LEU A 497 10.80 18.92 -20.06
C LEU A 497 11.17 19.16 -21.53
N GLY A 498 12.46 19.20 -21.82
CA GLY A 498 12.99 19.24 -23.17
C GLY A 498 13.10 17.84 -23.78
N VAL A 499 13.50 17.76 -25.05
CA VAL A 499 13.72 16.48 -25.74
C VAL A 499 14.74 15.59 -25.00
N TYR A 500 15.73 16.20 -24.35
CA TYR A 500 16.76 15.50 -23.57
C TYR A 500 16.27 14.98 -22.22
N ASP A 501 15.14 15.46 -21.71
CA ASP A 501 14.54 14.99 -20.46
C ASP A 501 13.50 13.86 -20.72
N LEU A 502 13.29 13.47 -21.98
CA LEU A 502 12.31 12.43 -22.34
C LEU A 502 12.80 11.06 -21.91
N ILE A 503 12.14 10.51 -20.90
CA ILE A 503 12.34 9.15 -20.41
C ILE A 503 11.37 8.22 -21.16
N ARG A 504 11.91 7.28 -21.95
CA ARG A 504 11.12 6.29 -22.72
C ARG A 504 10.98 4.94 -22.02
N ARG A 505 11.76 4.71 -20.97
CA ARG A 505 11.82 3.47 -20.16
C ARG A 505 11.97 3.88 -18.72
N ASP A 506 11.30 3.19 -17.80
CA ASP A 506 11.38 3.50 -16.37
C ASP A 506 12.76 3.05 -15.81
N PRO A 507 13.71 3.97 -15.58
CA PRO A 507 15.04 3.59 -15.14
C PRO A 507 15.08 3.23 -13.65
N TYR A 508 13.97 3.43 -12.94
CA TYR A 508 13.86 3.29 -11.49
C TYR A 508 13.02 2.09 -11.07
N LEU A 509 12.65 1.21 -12.01
CA LEU A 509 11.81 0.04 -11.73
C LEU A 509 12.54 -0.94 -10.79
N PRO A 510 12.05 -1.14 -9.54
CA PRO A 510 12.70 -2.03 -8.58
C PRO A 510 12.58 -3.49 -8.99
N SER A 511 13.62 -4.28 -8.71
CA SER A 511 13.66 -5.71 -9.06
C SER A 511 12.52 -6.50 -8.44
N ARG A 512 12.16 -6.18 -7.19
CA ARG A 512 11.04 -6.79 -6.45
C ARG A 512 9.68 -6.52 -7.10
N VAL A 513 9.45 -5.31 -7.64
CA VAL A 513 8.19 -4.98 -8.33
C VAL A 513 8.05 -5.85 -9.58
N VAL A 514 9.14 -6.07 -10.29
CA VAL A 514 9.17 -6.90 -11.51
C VAL A 514 8.98 -8.38 -11.16
N GLU A 515 9.63 -8.85 -10.10
CA GLU A 515 9.41 -10.20 -9.56
C GLU A 515 7.94 -10.44 -9.23
N ASN A 516 7.29 -9.49 -8.54
CA ASN A 516 5.88 -9.61 -8.20
C ASN A 516 4.98 -9.56 -9.44
N LEU A 517 5.31 -8.76 -10.47
CA LEU A 517 4.59 -8.76 -11.75
C LEU A 517 4.77 -10.09 -12.50
N PHE A 518 5.96 -10.67 -12.47
CA PHE A 518 6.25 -11.99 -13.04
C PHE A 518 5.40 -13.07 -12.36
N TRP A 519 5.41 -13.11 -11.02
CA TRP A 519 4.59 -14.03 -10.24
C TRP A 519 3.10 -13.78 -10.38
N PHE A 520 2.66 -12.52 -10.46
CA PHE A 520 1.28 -12.16 -10.75
C PHE A 520 0.81 -12.80 -12.07
N GLY A 521 1.61 -12.70 -13.12
CA GLY A 521 1.32 -13.35 -14.41
C GLY A 521 1.22 -14.88 -14.30
N ARG A 522 2.10 -15.51 -13.51
CA ARG A 522 2.07 -16.97 -13.27
C ARG A 522 0.86 -17.41 -12.46
N TYR A 523 0.57 -16.73 -11.35
CA TYR A 523 -0.59 -17.07 -10.51
C TYR A 523 -1.91 -16.83 -11.24
N CYS A 524 -1.99 -15.79 -12.08
CA CYS A 524 -3.16 -15.55 -12.92
C CYS A 524 -3.42 -16.74 -13.86
N GLU A 525 -2.37 -17.26 -14.52
CA GLU A 525 -2.50 -18.41 -15.41
C GLU A 525 -2.80 -19.69 -14.63
N ARG A 526 -2.12 -19.93 -13.51
CA ARG A 526 -2.37 -21.10 -12.66
C ARG A 526 -3.80 -21.14 -12.14
N CYS A 527 -4.36 -19.99 -11.76
CA CYS A 527 -5.77 -19.91 -11.37
C CYS A 527 -6.71 -20.24 -12.54
N ASP A 528 -6.40 -19.81 -13.77
CA ASP A 528 -7.20 -20.12 -14.96
C ASP A 528 -7.13 -21.62 -15.28
N ASP A 529 -5.93 -22.18 -15.28
CA ASP A 529 -5.67 -23.61 -15.51
C ASP A 529 -6.39 -24.49 -14.47
N SER A 530 -6.24 -24.18 -13.17
CA SER A 530 -6.91 -24.89 -12.09
C SER A 530 -8.43 -24.74 -12.17
N ALA A 531 -8.95 -23.54 -12.42
CA ALA A 531 -10.39 -23.32 -12.54
C ALA A 531 -11.00 -24.10 -13.71
N ARG A 532 -10.32 -24.19 -14.85
CA ARG A 532 -10.77 -24.98 -16.01
C ARG A 532 -10.77 -26.47 -15.71
N LEU A 533 -9.70 -27.00 -15.14
CA LEU A 533 -9.62 -28.43 -14.83
C LEU A 533 -10.65 -28.83 -13.77
N LEU A 534 -10.82 -28.03 -12.72
CA LEU A 534 -11.84 -28.24 -11.69
C LEU A 534 -13.25 -28.15 -12.27
N ARG A 535 -13.50 -27.22 -13.21
CA ARG A 535 -14.78 -27.11 -13.91
C ARG A 535 -15.09 -28.36 -14.73
N ILE A 536 -14.11 -28.85 -15.49
CA ILE A 536 -14.20 -30.09 -16.28
C ILE A 536 -14.57 -31.29 -15.40
N MET A 537 -13.93 -31.42 -14.23
CA MET A 537 -14.21 -32.49 -13.28
C MET A 537 -15.59 -32.33 -12.61
N LEU A 538 -15.92 -31.13 -12.12
CA LEU A 538 -17.18 -30.87 -11.44
C LEU A 538 -18.39 -31.02 -12.35
N THR A 539 -18.34 -30.55 -13.60
CA THR A 539 -19.44 -30.75 -14.55
C THR A 539 -19.75 -32.24 -14.71
N ARG A 540 -18.73 -33.09 -14.90
CA ARG A 540 -18.91 -34.55 -15.06
C ARG A 540 -19.35 -35.23 -13.77
N TYR A 541 -18.84 -34.77 -12.64
CA TYR A 541 -19.24 -35.29 -11.33
C TYR A 541 -20.71 -34.97 -11.01
N VAL A 542 -21.18 -33.75 -11.34
CA VAL A 542 -22.55 -33.31 -11.08
C VAL A 542 -23.53 -33.92 -12.09
N ASP A 543 -23.16 -33.97 -13.36
CA ASP A 543 -24.02 -34.50 -14.43
C ASP A 543 -24.07 -36.05 -14.43
N ASP A 544 -23.18 -36.72 -13.69
CA ASP A 544 -22.95 -38.18 -13.70
C ASP A 544 -22.77 -38.75 -15.13
N ASP A 545 -22.18 -37.94 -16.01
CA ASP A 545 -21.97 -38.25 -17.42
C ASP A 545 -20.51 -38.66 -17.66
N ASP A 546 -20.32 -39.81 -18.28
CA ASP A 546 -19.05 -40.43 -18.66
C ASP A 546 -18.00 -40.64 -17.51
N PRO A 547 -18.17 -41.71 -16.70
CA PRO A 547 -17.27 -42.03 -15.58
C PRO A 547 -15.80 -42.24 -15.99
N LEU A 548 -15.54 -42.69 -17.22
CA LEU A 548 -14.18 -42.89 -17.73
C LEU A 548 -13.49 -41.56 -18.00
N ALA A 549 -14.22 -40.58 -18.55
CA ALA A 549 -13.72 -39.23 -18.74
C ALA A 549 -13.43 -38.53 -17.41
N LEU A 550 -14.29 -38.72 -16.40
CA LEU A 550 -14.06 -38.21 -15.05
C LEU A 550 -12.81 -38.85 -14.42
N GLN A 551 -12.67 -40.18 -14.51
CA GLN A 551 -11.49 -40.88 -13.99
C GLN A 551 -10.18 -40.39 -14.66
N ALA A 552 -10.22 -40.13 -15.96
CA ALA A 552 -9.07 -39.59 -16.69
C ALA A 552 -8.70 -38.17 -16.25
N ALA A 553 -9.70 -37.30 -16.03
CA ALA A 553 -9.48 -35.95 -15.53
C ALA A 553 -8.95 -35.95 -14.09
N VAL A 554 -9.43 -36.86 -13.24
CA VAL A 554 -8.93 -37.09 -11.88
C VAL A 554 -7.48 -37.56 -11.90
N ALA A 555 -7.15 -38.56 -12.72
CA ALA A 555 -5.77 -39.05 -12.86
C ALA A 555 -4.81 -37.96 -13.38
N LEU A 556 -5.29 -37.11 -14.30
CA LEU A 556 -4.53 -35.94 -14.73
C LEU A 556 -4.29 -34.99 -13.55
N ALA A 557 -5.34 -34.62 -12.81
CA ALA A 557 -5.25 -33.68 -11.71
C ALA A 557 -4.32 -34.18 -10.59
N GLU A 558 -4.33 -35.48 -10.30
CA GLU A 558 -3.38 -36.15 -9.39
C GLU A 558 -1.95 -36.03 -9.92
N SER A 559 -1.70 -36.37 -11.19
CA SER A 559 -0.36 -36.31 -11.80
C SER A 559 0.26 -34.91 -11.82
N LEU A 560 -0.59 -33.87 -11.85
CA LEU A 560 -0.18 -32.47 -11.78
C LEU A 560 -0.06 -31.93 -10.35
N GLY A 561 -0.44 -32.71 -9.34
CA GLY A 561 -0.52 -32.28 -7.94
C GLY A 561 -1.62 -31.24 -7.66
N MET A 562 -2.62 -31.14 -8.54
CA MET A 562 -3.77 -30.23 -8.38
C MET A 562 -4.90 -30.85 -7.55
N LEU A 563 -4.95 -32.17 -7.46
CA LEU A 563 -5.87 -32.94 -6.61
C LEU A 563 -5.04 -33.76 -5.60
N PRO A 564 -5.39 -33.77 -4.30
CA PRO A 564 -4.71 -34.63 -3.32
C PRO A 564 -4.81 -36.11 -3.73
N GLU A 565 -3.77 -36.90 -3.46
CA GLU A 565 -3.81 -38.35 -3.67
C GLU A 565 -4.90 -38.99 -2.80
N ALA A 566 -5.51 -40.08 -3.27
CA ALA A 566 -6.58 -40.75 -2.54
C ALA A 566 -6.04 -41.49 -1.30
N GLU A 567 -6.49 -41.12 -0.10
CA GLU A 567 -6.29 -41.91 1.10
C GLU A 567 -7.39 -43.00 1.27
N GLU A 568 -7.12 -44.03 2.08
CA GLU A 568 -8.09 -45.11 2.31
C GLU A 568 -9.40 -44.56 2.92
N GLY A 569 -10.50 -44.67 2.17
CA GLY A 569 -11.84 -44.28 2.62
C GLY A 569 -12.27 -42.85 2.27
N GLU A 570 -11.43 -42.08 1.57
CA GLU A 570 -11.76 -40.71 1.15
C GLU A 570 -12.58 -40.69 -0.16
N GLU A 571 -13.69 -39.95 -0.18
CA GLU A 571 -14.52 -39.83 -1.38
C GLU A 571 -13.99 -38.73 -2.32
N LEU A 572 -14.22 -38.88 -3.63
CA LEU A 572 -13.80 -37.87 -4.62
C LEU A 572 -14.37 -36.48 -4.30
N LYS A 573 -15.56 -36.41 -3.71
CA LYS A 573 -16.20 -35.14 -3.29
C LYS A 573 -15.32 -34.36 -2.30
N ASP A 574 -14.71 -35.04 -1.33
CA ASP A 574 -13.95 -34.41 -0.25
C ASP A 574 -12.63 -33.87 -0.83
N ARG A 575 -12.01 -34.65 -1.71
CA ARG A 575 -10.81 -34.26 -2.45
C ARG A 575 -11.04 -33.07 -3.37
N LEU A 576 -12.19 -33.01 -4.06
CA LEU A 576 -12.59 -31.85 -4.88
C LEU A 576 -12.78 -30.59 -4.03
N LEU A 577 -13.39 -30.72 -2.84
CA LEU A 577 -13.52 -29.61 -1.89
C LEU A 577 -12.16 -29.12 -1.40
N VAL A 578 -11.23 -30.02 -1.08
CA VAL A 578 -9.84 -29.65 -0.71
C VAL A 578 -9.13 -28.94 -1.87
N ALA A 579 -9.28 -29.40 -3.10
CA ALA A 579 -8.69 -28.77 -4.28
C ALA A 579 -9.26 -27.36 -4.57
N LEU A 580 -10.55 -27.13 -4.27
CA LEU A 580 -11.20 -25.83 -4.47
C LEU A 580 -10.95 -24.86 -3.32
N LEU A 581 -11.20 -25.32 -2.09
CA LEU A 581 -11.38 -24.50 -0.90
C LEU A 581 -10.36 -24.81 0.21
N GLY A 582 -9.51 -25.82 0.07
CA GLY A 582 -8.56 -26.21 1.12
C GLY A 582 -7.52 -25.13 1.40
N ASP A 583 -7.45 -24.65 2.64
CA ASP A 583 -6.47 -23.64 3.06
C ASP A 583 -5.08 -24.26 3.29
N GLU A 584 -5.03 -25.52 3.72
CA GLU A 584 -3.76 -26.23 3.99
C GLU A 584 -3.11 -26.78 2.73
N TRP A 585 -3.89 -27.05 1.67
CA TRP A 585 -3.38 -27.61 0.42
C TRP A 585 -2.72 -26.51 -0.43
N PRO A 586 -1.38 -26.52 -0.64
CA PRO A 586 -0.69 -25.40 -1.27
C PRO A 586 -1.05 -25.18 -2.73
N PHE A 587 -1.68 -26.15 -3.39
CA PHE A 587 -2.07 -26.08 -4.80
C PHE A 587 -3.57 -25.85 -5.00
N SER A 588 -4.33 -25.64 -3.92
CA SER A 588 -5.75 -25.35 -4.04
C SER A 588 -6.00 -24.06 -4.85
N LEU A 589 -7.16 -24.00 -5.50
CA LEU A 589 -7.56 -22.81 -6.24
C LEU A 589 -7.61 -21.58 -5.32
N ARG A 590 -8.15 -21.74 -4.11
CA ARG A 590 -8.16 -20.69 -3.09
C ARG A 590 -6.75 -20.21 -2.74
N ALA A 591 -5.81 -21.11 -2.45
CA ALA A 591 -4.43 -20.73 -2.13
C ALA A 591 -3.76 -19.98 -3.29
N ASN A 592 -4.01 -20.39 -4.54
CA ASN A 592 -3.49 -19.69 -5.71
C ASN A 592 -4.13 -18.31 -5.91
N LEU A 593 -5.44 -18.15 -5.65
CA LEU A 593 -6.13 -16.85 -5.68
C LEU A 593 -5.58 -15.90 -4.60
N GLN A 594 -5.32 -16.41 -3.39
CA GLN A 594 -4.67 -15.64 -2.32
C GLN A 594 -3.26 -15.20 -2.72
N ARG A 595 -2.48 -16.05 -3.38
CA ARG A 595 -1.14 -15.69 -3.89
C ARG A 595 -1.20 -14.69 -5.03
N LEU A 596 -2.16 -14.82 -5.94
CA LEU A 596 -2.43 -13.84 -7.01
C LEU A 596 -2.72 -12.47 -6.39
N GLN A 597 -3.61 -12.42 -5.41
CA GLN A 597 -3.96 -11.20 -4.69
C GLN A 597 -2.76 -10.63 -3.94
N TRP A 598 -1.97 -11.49 -3.29
CA TRP A 598 -0.75 -11.08 -2.60
C TRP A 598 0.23 -10.40 -3.57
N ALA A 599 0.56 -11.06 -4.69
CA ALA A 599 1.44 -10.50 -5.71
C ALA A 599 0.89 -9.17 -6.27
N ALA A 600 -0.42 -9.11 -6.55
CA ALA A 600 -1.07 -7.89 -7.05
C ALA A 600 -0.95 -6.71 -6.08
N SER A 601 -1.13 -6.96 -4.78
CA SER A 601 -1.06 -5.91 -3.76
C SER A 601 0.33 -5.26 -3.65
N GLN A 602 1.39 -6.02 -3.91
CA GLN A 602 2.78 -5.53 -3.93
C GLN A 602 3.04 -4.60 -5.12
N VAL A 603 2.27 -4.74 -6.20
CA VAL A 603 2.45 -4.02 -7.46
C VAL A 603 1.24 -3.16 -7.84
N ARG A 604 0.37 -2.84 -6.88
CA ARG A 604 -0.78 -1.95 -7.07
C ARG A 604 -0.38 -0.61 -7.70
N GLY A 605 0.85 -0.17 -7.45
CA GLY A 605 1.47 0.98 -8.10
C GLY A 605 1.43 0.97 -9.63
N LYS A 606 1.53 -0.23 -10.23
CA LYS A 606 1.73 -0.50 -11.66
C LYS A 606 0.52 -1.10 -12.37
N LEU A 607 -0.48 -1.57 -11.64
CA LEU A 607 -1.74 -2.07 -12.22
C LEU A 607 -2.63 -0.90 -12.63
N SER A 608 -3.35 -1.05 -13.76
CA SER A 608 -4.42 -0.12 -14.13
C SER A 608 -5.53 -0.14 -13.09
N ARG A 609 -6.37 0.91 -13.09
CA ARG A 609 -7.50 0.99 -12.17
C ARG A 609 -8.48 -0.16 -12.41
N GLU A 610 -8.72 -0.48 -13.66
CA GLU A 610 -9.59 -1.55 -14.14
C GLU A 610 -9.06 -2.92 -13.71
N ASN A 611 -7.76 -3.17 -13.83
CA ASN A 611 -7.10 -4.37 -13.30
C ASN A 611 -7.33 -4.54 -11.79
N TRP A 612 -7.18 -3.45 -11.03
CA TRP A 612 -7.37 -3.50 -9.58
C TRP A 612 -8.83 -3.76 -9.21
N GLN A 613 -9.78 -3.15 -9.91
CA GLN A 613 -11.22 -3.37 -9.68
C GLN A 613 -11.61 -4.83 -9.93
N ALA A 614 -11.17 -5.41 -11.06
CA ALA A 614 -11.42 -6.81 -11.37
C ALA A 614 -10.87 -7.76 -10.29
N LEU A 615 -9.70 -7.46 -9.72
CA LEU A 615 -9.12 -8.24 -8.61
C LEU A 615 -9.94 -8.14 -7.31
N VAL A 616 -10.45 -6.95 -7.00
CA VAL A 616 -11.30 -6.75 -5.80
C VAL A 616 -12.64 -7.49 -5.95
N GLU A 617 -13.21 -7.49 -7.15
CA GLU A 617 -14.44 -8.25 -7.45
C GLU A 617 -14.19 -9.75 -7.34
N LEU A 618 -13.10 -10.26 -7.92
CA LEU A 618 -12.65 -11.65 -7.78
C LEU A 618 -12.50 -12.07 -6.31
N GLN A 619 -11.89 -11.21 -5.48
CA GLN A 619 -11.74 -11.49 -4.06
C GLN A 619 -13.09 -11.57 -3.36
N ARG A 620 -13.99 -10.62 -3.64
CA ARG A 620 -15.33 -10.61 -3.04
C ARG A 620 -16.11 -11.87 -3.37
N GLU A 621 -16.04 -12.33 -4.62
CA GLU A 621 -16.65 -13.58 -5.04
C GLU A 621 -16.04 -14.78 -4.32
N ALA A 622 -14.71 -14.86 -4.23
CA ALA A 622 -14.03 -15.96 -3.54
C ALA A 622 -14.38 -16.04 -2.04
N SER A 623 -14.47 -14.90 -1.34
CA SER A 623 -14.88 -14.85 0.08
C SER A 623 -16.36 -15.18 0.29
N SER A 624 -17.22 -15.02 -0.71
CA SER A 624 -18.63 -15.36 -0.59
C SER A 624 -18.89 -16.87 -0.50
N LEU A 625 -17.89 -17.70 -0.86
CA LEU A 625 -17.94 -19.17 -0.79
C LEU A 625 -17.57 -19.74 0.59
N GLU A 626 -17.45 -18.92 1.63
CA GLU A 626 -17.15 -19.34 3.01
C GLU A 626 -18.39 -19.88 3.77
N THR A 627 -19.41 -20.39 3.06
CA THR A 627 -20.64 -20.93 3.66
C THR A 627 -20.43 -22.28 4.35
N GLU A 628 -21.25 -22.58 5.38
CA GLU A 628 -21.12 -23.78 6.23
C GLU A 628 -21.36 -25.11 5.49
N GLU A 629 -22.03 -25.11 4.33
CA GLU A 629 -22.15 -26.27 3.44
C GLU A 629 -21.92 -25.85 1.96
N PRO A 630 -20.84 -26.32 1.31
CA PRO A 630 -20.57 -26.01 -0.09
C PRO A 630 -21.43 -26.86 -1.03
N ASP A 631 -22.27 -26.22 -1.86
CA ASP A 631 -22.99 -26.87 -2.95
C ASP A 631 -22.13 -26.93 -4.23
N PHE A 632 -22.04 -28.11 -4.85
CA PHE A 632 -21.28 -28.29 -6.10
C PHE A 632 -21.89 -27.52 -7.28
N GLY A 633 -23.21 -27.29 -7.28
CA GLY A 633 -23.86 -26.43 -8.27
C GLY A 633 -23.38 -24.98 -8.17
N GLU A 634 -23.40 -24.41 -6.97
CA GLU A 634 -22.87 -23.07 -6.69
C GLU A 634 -21.36 -22.95 -6.98
N LEU A 635 -20.58 -23.97 -6.64
CA LEU A 635 -19.13 -24.01 -6.93
C LEU A 635 -18.86 -24.05 -8.44
N LEU A 636 -19.65 -24.80 -9.21
CA LEU A 636 -19.52 -24.84 -10.66
C LEU A 636 -19.85 -23.48 -11.30
N ASP A 637 -20.90 -22.81 -10.82
CA ASP A 637 -21.28 -21.46 -11.25
C ASP A 637 -20.21 -20.41 -10.87
N PHE A 638 -19.60 -20.54 -9.69
CA PHE A 638 -18.43 -19.76 -9.30
C PHE A 638 -17.25 -19.96 -10.25
N LEU A 639 -16.89 -21.20 -10.61
CA LEU A 639 -15.80 -21.46 -11.56
C LEU A 639 -16.07 -20.82 -12.94
N ASN A 640 -17.32 -20.83 -13.40
CA ASN A 640 -17.71 -20.17 -14.65
C ASN A 640 -17.46 -18.66 -14.60
N ARG A 641 -17.90 -17.99 -13.53
CA ARG A 641 -17.62 -16.56 -13.33
C ARG A 641 -16.13 -16.28 -13.19
N LEU A 642 -15.41 -17.11 -12.43
CA LEU A 642 -14.00 -16.95 -12.17
C LEU A 642 -13.18 -16.96 -13.47
N VAL A 643 -13.45 -17.91 -14.37
CA VAL A 643 -12.79 -17.98 -15.68
C VAL A 643 -13.04 -16.71 -16.50
N MET A 644 -14.26 -16.13 -16.45
CA MET A 644 -14.55 -14.86 -17.13
C MET A 644 -13.77 -13.70 -16.52
N SER A 645 -13.72 -13.61 -15.19
CA SER A 645 -13.02 -12.55 -14.47
C SER A 645 -11.49 -12.62 -14.65
N LEU A 646 -10.91 -13.83 -14.69
CA LEU A 646 -9.49 -14.03 -15.03
C LEU A 646 -9.19 -13.65 -16.48
N ALA A 647 -10.10 -13.95 -17.42
CA ALA A 647 -9.98 -13.52 -18.81
C ALA A 647 -10.01 -11.98 -18.94
N ALA A 648 -10.89 -11.30 -18.19
CA ALA A 648 -10.97 -9.85 -18.14
C ALA A 648 -9.67 -9.23 -17.59
N LEU A 649 -9.16 -9.75 -16.46
CA LEU A 649 -7.87 -9.34 -15.88
C LEU A 649 -6.72 -9.45 -16.89
N SER A 650 -6.70 -10.56 -17.63
CA SER A 650 -5.77 -10.78 -18.73
C SER A 650 -5.91 -9.74 -19.85
N GLY A 651 -7.14 -9.37 -20.21
CA GLY A 651 -7.43 -8.38 -21.26
C GLY A 651 -6.95 -6.98 -20.86
N PHE A 652 -7.28 -6.54 -19.65
CA PHE A 652 -6.83 -5.24 -19.11
C PHE A 652 -5.30 -5.16 -19.03
N ALA A 653 -4.61 -6.24 -18.66
CA ALA A 653 -3.15 -6.29 -18.69
C ALA A 653 -2.57 -6.16 -20.13
N LEU A 654 -3.30 -6.57 -21.16
CA LEU A 654 -2.86 -6.44 -22.56
C LEU A 654 -3.11 -5.05 -23.15
N ASP A 655 -4.22 -4.42 -22.78
CA ASP A 655 -4.73 -3.20 -23.41
C ASP A 655 -4.41 -1.92 -22.61
N ASP A 656 -4.40 -1.98 -21.27
CA ASP A 656 -4.28 -0.78 -20.42
C ASP A 656 -2.87 -0.55 -19.84
N MET A 657 -2.03 -1.58 -19.86
CA MET A 657 -0.65 -1.47 -19.37
C MET A 657 0.29 -0.99 -20.47
N THR A 658 1.19 -0.07 -20.11
CA THR A 658 2.30 0.30 -20.98
C THR A 658 3.21 -0.92 -21.17
N ARG A 659 3.67 -1.17 -22.40
CA ARG A 659 4.54 -2.33 -22.74
C ARG A 659 6.00 -2.10 -22.33
N ASP A 660 6.19 -1.79 -21.05
CA ASP A 660 7.47 -1.62 -20.39
C ASP A 660 8.07 -2.97 -19.96
N GLU A 661 9.19 -2.93 -19.23
CA GLU A 661 9.86 -4.12 -18.71
C GLU A 661 8.96 -4.88 -17.73
N GLY A 662 8.21 -4.17 -16.87
CA GLY A 662 7.28 -4.78 -15.91
C GLY A 662 6.19 -5.60 -16.60
N TRP A 663 5.56 -5.02 -17.62
CA TRP A 663 4.60 -5.74 -18.47
C TRP A 663 5.23 -6.94 -19.18
N SER A 664 6.47 -6.79 -19.68
CA SER A 664 7.17 -7.86 -20.38
C SER A 664 7.40 -9.07 -19.49
N PHE A 665 7.84 -8.87 -18.24
CA PHE A 665 8.02 -9.93 -17.25
C PHE A 665 6.69 -10.57 -16.83
N LEU A 666 5.61 -9.80 -16.63
CA LEU A 666 4.27 -10.33 -16.39
C LEU A 666 3.85 -11.30 -17.50
N MET A 667 4.00 -10.87 -18.76
CA MET A 667 3.64 -11.69 -19.91
C MET A 667 4.54 -12.92 -20.09
N ILE A 668 5.82 -12.82 -19.75
CA ILE A 668 6.74 -13.98 -19.74
C ILE A 668 6.30 -14.98 -18.68
N GLY A 669 6.01 -14.54 -17.46
CA GLY A 669 5.55 -15.40 -16.37
C GLY A 669 4.30 -16.19 -16.78
N ARG A 670 3.29 -15.48 -17.30
CA ARG A 670 2.07 -16.10 -17.80
C ARG A 670 2.32 -17.16 -18.88
N ARG A 671 3.16 -16.83 -19.87
CA ARG A 671 3.47 -17.76 -20.98
C ARG A 671 4.27 -18.98 -20.53
N ILE A 672 5.18 -18.81 -19.59
CA ILE A 672 5.93 -19.93 -18.99
C ILE A 672 4.98 -20.85 -18.24
N GLU A 673 4.07 -20.31 -17.42
CA GLU A 673 3.11 -21.12 -16.68
C GLU A 673 2.20 -21.90 -17.64
N ARG A 674 1.62 -21.23 -18.64
CA ARG A 674 0.79 -21.86 -19.67
C ARG A 674 1.54 -22.94 -20.44
N LEU A 675 2.76 -22.65 -20.88
CA LEU A 675 3.58 -23.61 -21.62
C LEU A 675 3.87 -24.85 -20.76
N LYS A 676 4.20 -24.65 -19.48
CA LYS A 676 4.41 -25.74 -18.53
C LYS A 676 3.14 -26.57 -18.40
N PHE A 677 2.02 -25.94 -18.06
CA PHE A 677 0.74 -26.61 -17.82
C PHE A 677 0.26 -27.40 -19.05
N LEU A 678 0.25 -26.79 -20.24
CA LEU A 678 -0.15 -27.48 -21.47
C LEU A 678 0.76 -28.67 -21.76
N SER A 679 2.08 -28.48 -21.66
CA SER A 679 3.04 -29.55 -21.99
C SER A 679 2.95 -30.71 -21.00
N THR A 680 2.88 -30.45 -19.71
CA THR A 680 2.74 -31.50 -18.68
C THR A 680 1.38 -32.19 -18.76
N SER A 681 0.30 -31.43 -19.01
CA SER A 681 -1.05 -31.99 -19.12
C SER A 681 -1.20 -32.89 -20.34
N LEU A 682 -0.68 -32.47 -21.49
CA LEU A 682 -0.66 -33.28 -22.70
C LEU A 682 0.25 -34.50 -22.54
N ALA A 683 1.42 -34.36 -21.90
CA ALA A 683 2.29 -35.51 -21.62
C ALA A 683 1.61 -36.55 -20.71
N ALA A 684 0.91 -36.11 -19.66
CA ALA A 684 0.15 -36.99 -18.78
C ALA A 684 -1.04 -37.64 -19.51
N PHE A 685 -1.77 -36.89 -20.33
CA PHE A 685 -2.87 -37.41 -21.15
C PHE A 685 -2.41 -38.48 -22.13
N LEU A 686 -1.28 -38.26 -22.82
CA LEU A 686 -0.72 -39.22 -23.79
C LEU A 686 -0.31 -40.55 -23.16
N ARG A 687 0.09 -40.55 -21.89
CA ARG A 687 0.40 -41.77 -21.11
C ARG A 687 -0.84 -42.40 -20.46
N GLY A 688 -1.98 -41.73 -20.52
CA GLY A 688 -3.23 -42.16 -19.89
C GLY A 688 -4.08 -43.06 -20.79
N SER A 689 -5.00 -43.81 -20.18
CA SER A 689 -5.93 -44.69 -20.89
C SER A 689 -6.95 -43.95 -21.76
N ALA A 690 -7.21 -42.67 -21.48
CA ALA A 690 -8.18 -41.86 -22.20
C ALA A 690 -7.71 -41.33 -23.56
N VAL A 691 -6.45 -41.59 -23.95
CA VAL A 691 -5.88 -41.10 -25.23
C VAL A 691 -6.63 -41.61 -26.45
N SER A 692 -7.26 -42.79 -26.34
CA SER A 692 -8.05 -43.41 -27.40
C SER A 692 -9.56 -43.17 -27.25
N GLU A 693 -9.99 -42.53 -26.16
CA GLU A 693 -11.39 -42.34 -25.83
C GLU A 693 -11.92 -41.01 -26.34
N LYS A 694 -13.12 -41.03 -26.94
CA LYS A 694 -13.77 -39.83 -27.49
C LYS A 694 -13.94 -38.75 -26.44
N ALA A 695 -14.48 -39.09 -25.29
CA ALA A 695 -14.72 -38.13 -24.22
C ALA A 695 -13.41 -37.59 -23.63
N GLY A 696 -12.36 -38.42 -23.65
CA GLY A 696 -10.98 -38.04 -23.39
C GLY A 696 -10.53 -36.85 -24.23
N LEU A 697 -10.72 -36.99 -25.54
CA LEU A 697 -10.37 -35.96 -26.52
C LEU A 697 -11.27 -34.71 -26.44
N GLU A 698 -12.56 -34.86 -26.10
CA GLU A 698 -13.49 -33.74 -25.91
C GLU A 698 -13.10 -32.86 -24.72
N TRP A 699 -12.78 -33.46 -23.57
CA TRP A 699 -12.35 -32.67 -22.41
C TRP A 699 -10.95 -32.08 -22.61
N LEU A 700 -10.05 -32.75 -23.33
CA LEU A 700 -8.74 -32.19 -23.66
C LEU A 700 -8.88 -30.94 -24.55
N LEU A 701 -9.80 -30.97 -25.52
CA LEU A 701 -10.13 -29.79 -26.33
C LEU A 701 -10.76 -28.67 -25.49
N GLU A 702 -11.54 -29.00 -24.47
CA GLU A 702 -12.07 -28.03 -23.52
C GLU A 702 -10.97 -27.40 -22.68
N LEU A 703 -10.03 -28.21 -22.17
CA LEU A 703 -8.87 -27.75 -21.41
C LEU A 703 -8.00 -26.80 -22.25
N GLY A 704 -7.76 -27.15 -23.52
CA GLY A 704 -7.04 -26.33 -24.48
C GLY A 704 -7.88 -25.21 -25.13
N ASN A 705 -9.08 -24.92 -24.62
CA ASN A 705 -10.01 -23.90 -25.14
C ASN A 705 -10.16 -23.91 -26.68
N SER A 706 -10.15 -25.11 -27.26
CA SER A 706 -10.05 -25.33 -28.70
C SER A 706 -11.27 -26.07 -29.27
N SER A 707 -12.29 -26.35 -28.45
CA SER A 707 -13.50 -27.09 -28.87
C SER A 707 -14.25 -26.42 -30.02
N ILE A 708 -14.40 -25.08 -30.01
CA ILE A 708 -15.07 -24.34 -31.09
C ILE A 708 -14.23 -24.40 -32.38
N THR A 709 -12.92 -24.20 -32.28
CA THR A 709 -11.98 -24.27 -33.41
C THR A 709 -11.95 -25.66 -34.03
N TYR A 710 -11.96 -26.70 -33.20
CA TYR A 710 -12.01 -28.08 -33.66
C TYR A 710 -13.32 -28.36 -34.42
N ARG A 711 -14.46 -28.01 -33.81
CA ARG A 711 -15.79 -28.22 -34.40
C ARG A 711 -15.94 -27.49 -35.73
N SER A 712 -15.42 -26.28 -35.85
CA SER A 712 -15.50 -25.51 -37.10
C SER A 712 -14.61 -26.08 -38.22
N ARG A 713 -13.43 -26.62 -37.88
CA ARG A 713 -12.49 -27.19 -38.88
C ARG A 713 -12.87 -28.58 -39.34
N TYR A 714 -13.27 -29.44 -38.42
CA TYR A 714 -13.42 -30.87 -38.70
C TYR A 714 -14.88 -31.32 -38.79
N MET A 715 -15.85 -30.56 -38.27
CA MET A 715 -17.29 -30.85 -38.29
C MET A 715 -17.63 -32.32 -37.93
N ALA A 716 -16.78 -32.94 -37.12
CA ALA A 716 -16.77 -34.36 -36.83
C ALA A 716 -16.47 -34.61 -35.35
N VAL A 717 -16.63 -35.87 -34.94
CA VAL A 717 -16.25 -36.36 -33.62
C VAL A 717 -14.74 -36.17 -33.41
N PRO A 718 -14.27 -35.85 -32.18
CA PRO A 718 -12.85 -35.73 -31.91
C PRO A 718 -12.06 -37.01 -32.21
N HIS A 719 -10.96 -36.84 -32.95
CA HIS A 719 -9.99 -37.87 -33.28
C HIS A 719 -8.61 -37.43 -32.82
N LEU A 720 -7.78 -38.38 -32.37
CA LEU A 720 -6.49 -38.07 -31.73
C LEU A 720 -5.59 -37.19 -32.60
N ILE A 721 -5.35 -37.56 -33.85
CA ILE A 721 -4.43 -36.84 -34.74
C ILE A 721 -4.85 -35.36 -34.94
N PRO A 722 -6.08 -35.05 -35.35
CA PRO A 722 -6.57 -33.67 -35.42
C PRO A 722 -6.49 -32.88 -34.11
N VAL A 723 -6.69 -33.54 -32.97
CA VAL A 723 -6.58 -32.90 -31.64
C VAL A 723 -5.12 -32.58 -31.32
N LEU A 724 -4.20 -33.51 -31.57
CA LEU A 724 -2.76 -33.30 -31.40
C LEU A 724 -2.22 -32.22 -32.33
N ASP A 725 -2.63 -32.19 -33.60
CA ASP A 725 -2.27 -31.10 -34.52
C ASP A 725 -2.67 -29.73 -33.94
N LEU A 726 -3.94 -29.62 -33.50
CA LEU A 726 -4.49 -28.36 -32.99
C LEU A 726 -3.85 -27.89 -31.68
N LEU A 727 -3.49 -28.81 -30.77
CA LEU A 727 -2.95 -28.49 -29.45
C LEU A 727 -1.42 -28.53 -29.37
N LEU A 728 -0.74 -29.15 -30.33
CA LEU A 728 0.73 -29.24 -30.35
C LEU A 728 1.36 -28.37 -31.43
N LEU A 729 0.89 -28.49 -32.67
CA LEU A 729 1.60 -28.01 -33.86
C LEU A 729 1.00 -26.73 -34.47
N ASP A 730 -0.27 -26.42 -34.22
CA ASP A 730 -0.94 -25.25 -34.81
C ASP A 730 -0.32 -23.93 -34.34
N GLU A 731 0.47 -23.29 -35.22
CA GLU A 731 1.12 -22.01 -34.97
C GLU A 731 0.17 -20.81 -34.91
N GLN A 732 -1.12 -20.99 -35.16
CA GLN A 732 -2.14 -19.94 -35.07
C GLN A 732 -2.99 -20.08 -33.79
N ASN A 733 -2.91 -21.21 -33.10
CA ASN A 733 -3.68 -21.45 -31.89
C ASN A 733 -2.94 -20.92 -30.65
N PRO A 734 -3.51 -19.96 -29.89
CA PRO A 734 -2.91 -19.45 -28.66
C PRO A 734 -2.79 -20.49 -27.54
N HIS A 735 -3.46 -21.64 -27.67
CA HIS A 735 -3.37 -22.76 -26.72
C HIS A 735 -2.56 -23.94 -27.27
N ALA A 736 -1.84 -23.77 -28.40
CA ALA A 736 -0.90 -24.78 -28.87
C ALA A 736 0.47 -24.67 -28.20
N VAL A 737 1.11 -25.82 -27.93
CA VAL A 737 2.44 -25.89 -27.32
C VAL A 737 3.49 -25.19 -28.20
N LEU A 738 3.51 -25.46 -29.52
CA LEU A 738 4.48 -24.83 -30.43
C LEU A 738 4.32 -23.30 -30.49
N PHE A 739 3.08 -22.80 -30.47
CA PHE A 739 2.80 -21.36 -30.44
C PHE A 739 3.38 -20.72 -29.17
N GLN A 740 3.07 -21.28 -28.00
CA GLN A 740 3.56 -20.76 -26.72
C GLN A 740 5.08 -20.82 -26.63
N LEU A 741 5.68 -21.92 -27.09
CA LEU A 741 7.13 -22.11 -27.08
C LEU A 741 7.85 -21.07 -27.96
N LYS A 742 7.35 -20.80 -29.17
CA LYS A 742 7.90 -19.74 -30.05
C LYS A 742 7.77 -18.35 -29.41
N LEU A 743 6.67 -18.09 -28.72
CA LEU A 743 6.42 -16.82 -28.03
C LEU A 743 7.32 -16.62 -26.82
N VAL A 744 7.50 -17.63 -25.97
CA VAL A 744 8.44 -17.60 -24.83
C VAL A 744 9.86 -17.37 -25.35
N GLN A 745 10.29 -18.12 -26.36
CA GLN A 745 11.60 -17.96 -26.98
C GLN A 745 11.82 -16.54 -27.53
N ARG A 746 10.82 -15.96 -28.19
CA ARG A 746 10.92 -14.57 -28.70
C ARG A 746 11.05 -13.56 -27.57
N SER A 747 10.26 -13.72 -26.50
CA SER A 747 10.31 -12.83 -25.34
C SER A 747 11.65 -12.92 -24.59
N LEU A 748 12.15 -14.14 -24.35
CA LEU A 748 13.45 -14.37 -23.71
C LEU A 748 14.60 -13.82 -24.55
N ARG A 749 14.57 -13.99 -25.88
CA ARG A 749 15.59 -13.38 -26.76
C ARG A 749 15.61 -11.86 -26.68
N ARG A 750 14.44 -11.21 -26.71
CA ARG A 750 14.34 -9.75 -26.58
C ARG A 750 14.92 -9.28 -25.25
N LEU A 751 14.56 -9.97 -24.16
CA LEU A 751 15.04 -9.66 -22.82
C LEU A 751 16.57 -9.88 -22.71
N ASN A 752 17.09 -10.95 -23.30
CA ASN A 752 18.52 -11.22 -23.33
C ASN A 752 19.29 -10.16 -24.11
N ASP A 753 18.76 -9.72 -25.26
CA ASP A 753 19.37 -8.66 -26.07
C ASP A 753 19.33 -7.31 -25.33
N GLU A 754 18.28 -7.06 -24.55
CA GLU A 754 18.09 -5.84 -23.76
C GLU A 754 19.03 -5.75 -22.55
N PHE A 755 19.30 -6.86 -21.87
CA PHE A 755 20.16 -6.92 -20.68
C PHE A 755 21.54 -7.55 -20.93
N ASP A 756 21.97 -7.66 -22.19
CA ASP A 756 23.27 -8.23 -22.61
C ASP A 756 23.54 -9.60 -21.95
N ALA A 757 22.55 -10.49 -22.06
CA ALA A 757 22.50 -11.81 -21.44
C ALA A 757 22.97 -12.93 -22.38
N PRO A 758 23.59 -14.01 -21.83
CA PRO A 758 23.79 -15.23 -22.58
C PRO A 758 22.46 -15.79 -23.08
N ARG A 759 22.41 -16.17 -24.36
CA ARG A 759 21.23 -16.77 -24.96
C ARG A 759 21.19 -18.25 -24.64
N ASP A 760 20.10 -18.73 -24.06
CA ASP A 760 19.82 -20.16 -23.95
C ASP A 760 19.14 -20.69 -25.23
N SER A 761 19.69 -21.78 -25.77
CA SER A 761 19.16 -22.48 -26.94
C SER A 761 18.28 -23.69 -26.60
N SER A 762 18.16 -24.09 -25.33
CA SER A 762 17.42 -25.29 -24.89
C SER A 762 16.00 -25.34 -25.45
N LEU A 763 15.18 -24.33 -25.15
CA LEU A 763 13.80 -24.20 -25.64
C LEU A 763 13.73 -24.10 -27.18
N ALA A 764 14.74 -23.52 -27.82
CA ALA A 764 14.79 -23.40 -29.28
C ALA A 764 15.03 -24.75 -29.95
N VAL A 765 15.89 -25.60 -29.37
CA VAL A 765 16.11 -26.97 -29.84
C VAL A 765 14.84 -27.80 -29.68
N LEU A 766 14.15 -27.68 -28.54
CA LEU A 766 12.88 -28.38 -28.30
C LEU A 766 11.78 -27.92 -29.25
N ALA A 767 11.71 -26.62 -29.59
CA ALA A 767 10.76 -26.09 -30.56
C ALA A 767 10.98 -26.66 -31.96
N GLN A 768 12.23 -26.80 -32.37
CA GLN A 768 12.58 -27.43 -33.65
C GLN A 768 12.21 -28.90 -33.67
N ARG A 769 12.45 -29.64 -32.57
CA ARG A 769 12.06 -31.05 -32.46
C ARG A 769 10.55 -31.24 -32.55
N LEU A 770 9.78 -30.44 -31.82
CA LEU A 770 8.31 -30.51 -31.85
C LEU A 770 7.77 -30.13 -33.24
N ALA A 771 8.28 -29.07 -33.86
CA ALA A 771 7.86 -28.65 -35.20
C ALA A 771 8.21 -29.67 -36.31
N ALA A 772 9.22 -30.51 -36.07
CA ALA A 772 9.62 -31.57 -37.00
C ALA A 772 8.92 -32.90 -36.74
N PHE A 773 8.05 -32.99 -35.72
CA PHE A 773 7.32 -34.20 -35.41
C PHE A 773 6.29 -34.49 -36.49
N ASP A 774 6.35 -35.70 -37.07
CA ASP A 774 5.44 -36.13 -38.13
C ASP A 774 4.27 -36.93 -37.53
N LEU A 775 3.08 -36.33 -37.50
CA LEU A 775 1.86 -37.00 -37.04
C LEU A 775 1.49 -38.22 -37.88
N GLY A 776 2.01 -38.34 -39.12
CA GLY A 776 1.82 -39.51 -39.98
C GLY A 776 2.34 -40.82 -39.37
N SER A 777 3.25 -40.75 -38.40
CA SER A 777 3.71 -41.93 -37.65
C SER A 777 2.62 -42.62 -36.84
N LEU A 778 1.50 -41.92 -36.57
CA LEU A 778 0.33 -42.46 -35.87
C LEU A 778 -0.70 -43.12 -36.82
N GLU A 779 -0.66 -42.83 -38.12
CA GLU A 779 -1.60 -43.40 -39.11
C GLU A 779 -1.17 -44.78 -39.62
N ASN A 780 0.14 -45.00 -39.81
CA ASN A 780 0.70 -46.21 -40.41
C ASN A 780 1.75 -46.86 -39.48
N PRO A 781 1.33 -47.55 -38.40
CA PRO A 781 2.27 -48.10 -37.44
C PRO A 781 3.09 -49.25 -38.05
N LEU A 782 4.42 -49.14 -38.03
CA LEU A 782 5.33 -50.17 -38.56
C LEU A 782 5.22 -51.52 -37.83
N PHE A 783 4.79 -51.51 -36.56
CA PHE A 783 4.69 -52.71 -35.71
C PHE A 783 3.35 -52.84 -34.95
N GLY A 784 2.26 -52.25 -35.46
CA GLY A 784 0.94 -52.29 -34.80
C GLY A 784 0.85 -51.39 -33.55
N GLN A 785 -0.05 -51.72 -32.61
CA GLN A 785 -0.40 -50.85 -31.46
C GLN A 785 0.81 -50.48 -30.58
N SER A 786 1.74 -51.40 -30.35
CA SER A 786 2.95 -51.12 -29.56
C SER A 786 3.85 -50.05 -30.18
N SER A 787 3.80 -49.88 -31.51
CA SER A 787 4.49 -48.80 -32.21
C SER A 787 3.81 -47.45 -31.97
N ILE A 788 2.48 -47.43 -31.82
CA ILE A 788 1.72 -46.21 -31.51
C ILE A 788 2.03 -45.79 -30.08
N ASP A 789 1.93 -46.71 -29.12
CA ASP A 789 2.20 -46.44 -27.72
C ASP A 789 3.62 -45.90 -27.51
N ALA A 790 4.64 -46.49 -28.17
CA ALA A 790 6.01 -46.00 -28.12
C ALA A 790 6.20 -44.58 -28.73
N VAL A 791 5.43 -44.24 -29.77
CA VAL A 791 5.43 -42.90 -30.37
C VAL A 791 4.77 -41.90 -29.43
N LEU A 792 3.64 -42.27 -28.80
CA LEU A 792 2.95 -41.43 -27.83
C LEU A 792 3.81 -41.20 -26.57
N ASP A 793 4.50 -42.22 -26.08
CA ASP A 793 5.46 -42.11 -24.97
C ASP A 793 6.63 -41.18 -25.33
N GLY A 794 7.23 -41.34 -26.52
CA GLY A 794 8.31 -40.46 -26.98
C GLY A 794 7.87 -39.00 -27.14
N LEU A 795 6.63 -38.77 -27.59
CA LEU A 795 6.03 -37.45 -27.66
C LEU A 795 5.76 -36.88 -26.25
N ALA A 796 5.28 -37.70 -25.33
CA ALA A 796 5.07 -37.32 -23.93
C ALA A 796 6.40 -36.96 -23.24
N ASP A 797 7.50 -37.66 -23.53
CA ASP A 797 8.83 -37.33 -23.01
C ASP A 797 9.36 -36.01 -23.57
N LEU A 798 9.12 -35.73 -24.85
CA LEU A 798 9.44 -34.44 -25.46
C LEU A 798 8.66 -33.30 -24.79
N LEU A 799 7.36 -33.50 -24.55
CA LEU A 799 6.49 -32.53 -23.89
C LEU A 799 6.90 -32.32 -22.42
N GLN A 800 7.24 -33.38 -21.69
CA GLN A 800 7.76 -33.27 -20.33
C GLN A 800 9.07 -32.46 -20.32
N SER A 801 9.98 -32.72 -21.28
CA SER A 801 11.23 -31.96 -21.42
C SER A 801 10.99 -30.47 -21.70
N ILE A 802 9.95 -30.13 -22.46
CA ILE A 802 9.51 -28.74 -22.68
C ILE A 802 9.00 -28.13 -21.38
N GLY A 803 8.16 -28.84 -20.63
CA GLY A 803 7.68 -28.43 -19.31
C GLY A 803 8.83 -28.15 -18.35
N ASP A 804 9.77 -29.07 -18.21
CA ASP A 804 10.92 -28.95 -17.30
C ASP A 804 11.85 -27.80 -17.71
N SER A 805 12.14 -27.67 -19.01
CA SER A 805 12.98 -26.58 -19.54
C SER A 805 12.33 -25.21 -19.34
N SER A 806 11.00 -25.11 -19.42
CA SER A 806 10.28 -23.87 -19.12
C SER A 806 10.38 -23.49 -17.63
N GLY A 807 10.37 -24.49 -16.73
CA GLY A 807 10.65 -24.32 -15.31
C GLY A 807 12.06 -23.79 -15.05
N GLN A 808 13.08 -24.41 -15.65
CA GLN A 808 14.47 -23.96 -15.54
C GLN A 808 14.68 -22.54 -16.07
N ALA A 809 13.98 -22.17 -17.17
CA ALA A 809 14.03 -20.81 -17.69
C ALA A 809 13.47 -19.79 -16.69
N SER A 810 12.41 -20.14 -15.95
CA SER A 810 11.90 -19.32 -14.86
C SER A 810 12.94 -19.16 -13.75
N ASP A 811 13.56 -20.25 -13.29
CA ASP A 811 14.50 -20.19 -12.16
C ASP A 811 15.71 -19.30 -12.48
N ARG A 812 16.22 -19.37 -13.72
CA ARG A 812 17.30 -18.49 -14.19
C ARG A 812 16.88 -17.02 -14.26
N LEU A 813 15.65 -16.73 -14.73
CA LEU A 813 15.14 -15.35 -14.70
C LEU A 813 15.11 -14.81 -13.27
N ALA A 814 14.69 -15.63 -12.31
CA ALA A 814 14.63 -15.23 -10.91
C ALA A 814 16.00 -14.97 -10.29
N LEU A 815 16.95 -15.91 -10.46
CA LEU A 815 18.32 -15.76 -9.97
C LEU A 815 19.01 -14.52 -10.54
N ARG A 816 18.88 -14.31 -11.85
CA ARG A 816 19.54 -13.21 -12.55
C ARG A 816 18.93 -11.84 -12.24
N HIS A 817 17.61 -11.69 -12.39
CA HIS A 817 16.97 -10.36 -12.39
C HIS A 817 16.39 -9.97 -11.05
N PHE A 818 16.08 -10.93 -10.17
CA PHE A 818 15.44 -10.64 -8.88
C PHE A 818 16.46 -10.76 -7.75
N ALA A 819 17.21 -11.87 -7.71
CA ALA A 819 18.24 -12.09 -6.69
C ALA A 819 19.57 -11.39 -7.02
N HIS A 820 19.84 -11.08 -8.29
CA HIS A 820 21.15 -10.60 -8.79
C HIS A 820 22.30 -11.56 -8.41
N VAL A 821 22.00 -12.86 -8.44
CA VAL A 821 22.91 -13.97 -8.17
C VAL A 821 23.07 -14.76 -9.46
N ASP A 822 24.00 -14.38 -10.32
CA ASP A 822 24.45 -15.22 -11.44
C ASP A 822 25.91 -14.92 -11.81
N ASP A 823 26.56 -15.87 -12.49
CA ASP A 823 28.00 -16.11 -12.74
C ASP A 823 28.90 -14.92 -13.19
N VAL A 824 28.36 -13.72 -13.35
CA VAL A 824 29.07 -12.51 -13.81
C VAL A 824 28.97 -11.39 -12.79
N SER A 825 29.66 -11.57 -11.65
CA SER A 825 30.00 -10.53 -10.67
C SER A 825 30.90 -9.39 -11.25
N GLN A 826 31.11 -9.32 -12.57
CA GLN A 826 32.20 -8.54 -13.18
C GLN A 826 31.84 -7.13 -13.70
N ARG A 827 30.59 -6.66 -13.70
CA ARG A 827 30.29 -5.26 -14.11
C ARG A 827 30.22 -4.27 -12.94
N THR A 828 30.98 -4.54 -11.88
CA THR A 828 31.55 -3.49 -11.03
C THR A 828 32.78 -2.95 -11.75
N VAL A 829 32.59 -2.09 -12.76
CA VAL A 829 33.67 -1.26 -13.28
C VAL A 829 33.31 0.18 -12.95
N SER A 830 33.81 0.59 -11.79
CA SER A 830 34.21 1.96 -11.52
C SER A 830 35.10 2.45 -12.66
N VAL A 831 34.66 3.52 -13.33
CA VAL A 831 35.55 4.54 -13.89
C VAL A 831 35.19 5.86 -13.24
#